data_AF-A0A8B8HSW0-F1
#
_entry.id   AF-A0A8B8HSW0-F1
#
_cell.length_a   1.000
_cell.length_b   1.000
_cell.length_c   1.000
_cell.angle_alpha   90.00
_cell.angle_beta   90.00
_cell.angle_gamma   90.00
#
_symmetry.space_group_name_H-M   'P 1'
#
loop_
_entity.id
_entity.type
_entity.pdbx_description
1 polymer ?
#
loop_
_entity_poly.entity_id
_entity_poly.type
_entity_poly.pdbx_seq_one_letter_code
_entity_poly.pdbx_strand_id
1 'polypeptide(L)'
;MTVNKTVLDRNHGINGKQKESVVDMDTDKNGPESKSDTITEMLISNKANLELHMNEMSTKLANLESLYELEISNHNVCKQQNIALQNEISDLKTKYKIAVKEVSTKDEDMARLKETLDYLHEEKKNLFEQVELTKSILNSKELENAQMFHQISSYQSQIDMLQIQLQQLSNDSFGTYDQGYKKNQDTETLLDKIYELERGIEMVRREKDELIEHYDHFAQDRNEQLQLEERKNEKISRDLRRLYDREQSLVEQISELEIRLQKNNIRNDELCQNEKHNREVKKQLIATKQELEEINFKYKELQKQHMYCQEKIQALTQAKEIENYENSIYKQENVNISKLNADIVSDKLAAQRATEQNEKLKVDIEDLEQIIVKMGKDKLELTEKWTHEKQLNKGLALKLAEVEECVKNLQNQLKAKDDEMIRLLNEYREMERKHENTLKDVSEMKQNLDSDNIQECSHETQNKTDLDKEKTSPLTPIPQSNTKVKLDNLCIPKEDAMIKLQERFLNIMDEVANLSDEKHRLEHIILQLQNETDTICEYVALYQQQRSLLKKREEERSNQLKIFQAECDKLKRHLEELSDLLLRFAADEELASFLKEETRHTDLARVKELLEKLQNCSLINPKFKNLDLNVFYPCHCCSGQLIDI
;
A
#
# COMPACT_ATOMS: atom_id res chain seq x y z
N MET A 1 21.34 -27.89 7.32
CA MET A 1 20.94 -29.24 7.76
C MET A 1 21.20 -30.22 6.62
N THR A 2 21.56 -31.47 6.93
CA THR A 2 21.49 -32.66 6.04
C THR A 2 21.82 -32.45 4.54
N VAL A 3 23.12 -32.41 4.22
CA VAL A 3 23.62 -32.92 2.94
C VAL A 3 23.69 -34.45 3.04
N ASN A 4 23.18 -35.18 2.04
CA ASN A 4 23.38 -36.63 1.93
C ASN A 4 24.38 -36.97 0.82
N LYS A 5 25.44 -37.70 1.18
CA LYS A 5 26.40 -38.32 0.25
C LYS A 5 26.11 -39.82 0.12
N THR A 6 26.08 -40.30 -1.12
CA THR A 6 26.37 -41.69 -1.53
C THR A 6 26.95 -41.57 -2.94
N VAL A 7 28.18 -41.98 -3.31
CA VAL A 7 29.03 -43.11 -2.89
C VAL A 7 28.37 -44.47 -3.16
N LEU A 8 28.87 -45.14 -4.21
CA LEU A 8 28.88 -46.60 -4.31
C LEU A 8 29.99 -47.04 -5.28
N ASP A 9 31.21 -47.19 -4.75
CA ASP A 9 32.24 -47.98 -5.40
C ASP A 9 31.89 -49.47 -5.36
N ARG A 10 32.25 -50.22 -6.40
CA ARG A 10 32.66 -51.62 -6.25
C ARG A 10 33.52 -52.12 -7.41
N ASN A 11 34.80 -52.32 -7.10
CA ASN A 11 35.75 -53.05 -7.94
C ASN A 11 35.22 -54.45 -8.33
N HIS A 12 35.66 -54.96 -9.48
CA HIS A 12 36.68 -56.04 -9.52
C HIS A 12 37.31 -56.14 -10.91
N GLY A 13 38.64 -56.07 -10.99
CA GLY A 13 39.41 -56.43 -12.17
C GLY A 13 40.15 -57.74 -11.92
N ILE A 14 40.19 -58.64 -12.91
CA ILE A 14 41.00 -59.86 -12.86
C ILE A 14 41.81 -59.98 -14.16
N ASN A 15 43.12 -59.86 -14.05
CA ASN A 15 44.07 -60.34 -15.07
C ASN A 15 44.25 -61.86 -14.87
N GLY A 16 44.09 -62.65 -15.93
CA GLY A 16 44.13 -64.11 -15.83
C GLY A 16 44.85 -64.79 -17.00
N LYS A 17 46.12 -65.15 -16.82
CA LYS A 17 46.85 -66.03 -17.75
C LYS A 17 46.55 -67.50 -17.45
N GLN A 18 46.17 -68.27 -18.46
CA GLN A 18 46.42 -69.71 -18.55
C GLN A 18 46.88 -69.99 -20.00
N LYS A 19 48.11 -70.41 -20.29
CA LYS A 19 48.91 -71.59 -19.90
C LYS A 19 48.67 -72.80 -20.79
N GLU A 20 49.76 -73.41 -21.23
CA GLU A 20 49.78 -74.67 -21.97
C GLU A 20 49.34 -75.86 -21.11
N SER A 21 48.83 -76.90 -21.78
CA SER A 21 48.88 -78.27 -21.29
C SER A 21 49.29 -79.19 -22.43
N VAL A 22 50.56 -79.62 -22.43
CA VAL A 22 51.09 -80.64 -23.35
C VAL A 22 50.52 -82.01 -22.98
N VAL A 23 50.10 -82.77 -23.99
CA VAL A 23 50.00 -84.23 -23.91
C VAL A 23 50.52 -84.81 -25.23
N ASP A 24 51.74 -85.33 -25.22
CA ASP A 24 52.28 -86.13 -26.32
C ASP A 24 51.66 -87.53 -26.30
N MET A 25 51.35 -88.07 -27.49
CA MET A 25 51.49 -89.51 -27.71
C MET A 25 51.56 -89.83 -29.21
N ASP A 26 52.76 -90.18 -29.69
CA ASP A 26 52.96 -90.71 -31.04
C ASP A 26 52.27 -92.08 -31.23
N THR A 27 51.77 -92.34 -32.44
CA THR A 27 51.88 -93.68 -33.06
C THR A 27 51.64 -93.61 -34.57
N ASP A 28 52.63 -93.99 -35.37
CA ASP A 28 52.49 -94.14 -36.83
C ASP A 28 51.40 -95.15 -37.23
N LYS A 29 50.67 -94.86 -38.33
CA LYS A 29 50.79 -95.62 -39.60
C LYS A 29 49.86 -95.17 -40.74
N ASN A 30 50.48 -95.09 -41.93
CA ASN A 30 49.96 -95.52 -43.25
C ASN A 30 48.60 -94.99 -43.77
N GLY A 31 48.62 -94.33 -44.94
CA GLY A 31 47.49 -94.37 -45.89
C GLY A 31 47.17 -93.02 -46.57
N PRO A 32 46.78 -92.97 -47.86
CA PRO A 32 46.69 -91.70 -48.58
C PRO A 32 45.25 -91.29 -48.98
N GLU A 33 44.54 -90.57 -48.09
CA GLU A 33 43.24 -89.93 -48.40
C GLU A 33 43.23 -88.39 -48.16
N SER A 34 44.41 -87.77 -48.12
CA SER A 34 44.66 -86.38 -47.68
C SER A 34 44.16 -85.26 -48.63
N LYS A 35 42.94 -85.39 -49.19
CA LYS A 35 42.31 -84.38 -50.05
C LYS A 35 40.80 -84.21 -49.83
N SER A 36 40.04 -85.25 -49.47
CA SER A 36 38.63 -85.07 -49.09
C SER A 36 38.52 -84.32 -47.77
N ASP A 37 39.27 -84.78 -46.78
CA ASP A 37 39.03 -84.43 -45.38
C ASP A 37 39.60 -83.04 -45.07
N THR A 38 40.75 -82.71 -45.67
CA THR A 38 41.30 -81.34 -45.67
C THR A 38 40.35 -80.34 -46.35
N ILE A 39 39.57 -80.76 -47.35
CA ILE A 39 38.57 -79.90 -47.99
C ILE A 39 37.31 -79.77 -47.12
N THR A 40 36.83 -80.84 -46.49
CA THR A 40 35.65 -80.74 -45.60
C THR A 40 35.96 -79.97 -44.32
N GLU A 41 37.12 -80.16 -43.70
CA GLU A 41 37.58 -79.33 -42.56
C GLU A 41 37.75 -77.86 -42.94
N MET A 42 38.35 -77.57 -44.11
CA MET A 42 38.46 -76.20 -44.61
C MET A 42 37.09 -75.58 -44.90
N LEU A 43 36.13 -76.35 -45.41
CA LEU A 43 34.75 -75.89 -45.62
C LEU A 43 33.99 -75.69 -44.31
N ILE A 44 34.21 -76.52 -43.29
CA ILE A 44 33.64 -76.36 -41.95
C ILE A 44 34.22 -75.12 -41.26
N SER A 45 35.55 -74.91 -41.35
CA SER A 45 36.24 -73.72 -40.84
C SER A 45 35.76 -72.46 -41.55
N ASN A 46 35.69 -72.46 -42.89
CA ASN A 46 35.14 -71.33 -43.65
C ASN A 46 33.66 -71.08 -43.33
N LYS A 47 32.85 -72.12 -43.14
CA LYS A 47 31.46 -71.98 -42.68
C LYS A 47 31.40 -71.35 -41.29
N ALA A 48 32.17 -71.82 -40.33
CA ALA A 48 32.21 -71.26 -38.98
C ALA A 48 32.69 -69.79 -38.97
N ASN A 49 33.68 -69.45 -39.80
CA ASN A 49 34.15 -68.06 -39.98
C ASN A 49 33.07 -67.16 -40.62
N LEU A 50 32.31 -67.69 -41.59
CA LEU A 50 31.17 -66.98 -42.18
C LEU A 50 30.00 -66.83 -41.19
N GLU A 51 29.72 -67.84 -40.37
CA GLU A 51 28.71 -67.77 -39.29
C GLU A 51 29.14 -66.78 -38.19
N LEU A 52 30.44 -66.74 -37.84
CA LEU A 52 31.00 -65.73 -36.94
C LEU A 52 30.86 -64.32 -37.53
N HIS A 53 31.25 -64.08 -38.79
CA HIS A 53 31.05 -62.77 -39.42
C HIS A 53 29.57 -62.41 -39.59
N MET A 54 28.68 -63.36 -39.85
CA MET A 54 27.23 -63.11 -39.85
C MET A 54 26.73 -62.67 -38.47
N ASN A 55 27.19 -63.29 -37.39
CA ASN A 55 26.88 -62.91 -36.02
C ASN A 55 27.49 -61.56 -35.62
N GLU A 56 28.73 -61.27 -36.04
CA GLU A 56 29.35 -59.95 -35.88
C GLU A 56 28.57 -58.85 -36.62
N MET A 57 28.12 -59.11 -37.84
CA MET A 57 27.35 -58.13 -38.62
C MET A 57 25.93 -57.96 -38.07
N SER A 58 25.30 -59.04 -37.60
CA SER A 58 24.01 -58.99 -36.90
C SER A 58 24.10 -58.21 -35.58
N THR A 59 25.14 -58.41 -34.77
CA THR A 59 25.35 -57.64 -33.53
C THR A 59 25.73 -56.19 -33.81
N LYS A 60 26.50 -55.89 -34.87
CA LYS A 60 26.74 -54.51 -35.33
C LYS A 60 25.44 -53.82 -35.78
N LEU A 61 24.55 -54.53 -36.48
CA LEU A 61 23.23 -54.00 -36.87
C LEU A 61 22.35 -53.71 -35.64
N ALA A 62 22.19 -54.67 -34.73
CA ALA A 62 21.40 -54.49 -33.50
C ALA A 62 21.93 -53.33 -32.62
N ASN A 63 23.26 -53.15 -32.54
CA ASN A 63 23.87 -52.02 -31.86
C ASN A 63 23.57 -50.68 -32.56
N LEU A 64 23.58 -50.63 -33.90
CA LEU A 64 23.21 -49.44 -34.67
C LEU A 64 21.72 -49.10 -34.53
N GLU A 65 20.85 -50.10 -34.54
CA GLU A 65 19.40 -49.95 -34.30
C GLU A 65 19.14 -49.38 -32.88
N SER A 66 19.79 -49.95 -31.85
CA SER A 66 19.66 -49.45 -30.48
C SER A 66 20.19 -48.01 -30.29
N LEU A 67 21.29 -47.66 -30.96
CA LEU A 67 21.80 -46.27 -30.97
C LEU A 67 20.85 -45.31 -31.69
N TYR A 68 20.20 -45.76 -32.76
CA TYR A 68 19.22 -44.96 -33.50
C TYR A 68 17.93 -44.74 -32.71
N GLU A 69 17.43 -45.75 -31.99
CA GLU A 69 16.30 -45.61 -31.06
C GLU A 69 16.62 -44.64 -29.90
N LEU A 70 17.84 -44.74 -29.35
CA LEU A 70 18.31 -43.81 -28.30
C LEU A 70 18.36 -42.37 -28.80
N GLU A 71 18.83 -42.14 -30.04
CA GLU A 71 18.90 -40.79 -30.60
C GLU A 71 17.52 -40.23 -30.98
N ILE A 72 16.57 -41.08 -31.41
CA ILE A 72 15.15 -40.69 -31.53
C ILE A 72 14.58 -40.28 -30.16
N SER A 73 14.92 -41.00 -29.09
CA SER A 73 14.50 -40.64 -27.72
C SER A 73 15.07 -39.29 -27.29
N ASN A 74 16.39 -39.10 -27.46
CA ASN A 74 17.08 -37.83 -27.19
C ASN A 74 16.47 -36.66 -27.97
N HIS A 75 16.22 -36.85 -29.27
CA HIS A 75 15.60 -35.84 -30.12
C HIS A 75 14.19 -35.46 -29.64
N ASN A 76 13.37 -36.44 -29.24
CA ASN A 76 12.03 -36.19 -28.71
C ASN A 76 12.07 -35.43 -27.37
N VAL A 77 12.99 -35.76 -26.46
CA VAL A 77 13.18 -35.02 -25.20
C VAL A 77 13.65 -33.59 -25.47
N CYS A 78 14.64 -33.40 -26.34
CA CYS A 78 15.11 -32.07 -26.74
C CYS A 78 14.01 -31.24 -27.41
N LYS A 79 13.16 -31.86 -28.23
CA LYS A 79 11.98 -31.22 -28.85
C LYS A 79 10.93 -30.80 -27.83
N GLN A 80 10.65 -31.62 -26.82
CA GLN A 80 9.76 -31.26 -25.71
C GLN A 80 10.32 -30.09 -24.87
N GLN A 81 11.63 -30.11 -24.58
CA GLN A 81 12.30 -29.00 -23.89
C GLN A 81 12.24 -27.70 -24.69
N ASN A 82 12.45 -27.75 -26.01
CA ASN A 82 12.31 -26.57 -26.89
C ASN A 82 10.88 -26.01 -26.89
N ILE A 83 9.85 -26.86 -26.88
CA ILE A 83 8.45 -26.40 -26.78
C ILE A 83 8.17 -25.76 -25.42
N ALA A 84 8.68 -26.34 -24.32
CA ALA A 84 8.56 -25.75 -22.99
C ALA A 84 9.21 -24.35 -22.91
N LEU A 85 10.44 -24.21 -23.42
CA LEU A 85 11.16 -22.93 -23.48
C LEU A 85 10.46 -21.91 -24.39
N GLN A 86 9.89 -22.34 -25.53
CA GLN A 86 9.10 -21.44 -26.40
C GLN A 86 7.85 -20.91 -25.69
N ASN A 87 7.15 -21.76 -24.93
CA ASN A 87 6.00 -21.36 -24.12
C ASN A 87 6.42 -20.38 -23.01
N GLU A 88 7.49 -20.68 -22.27
CA GLU A 88 8.02 -19.81 -21.21
C GLU A 88 8.46 -18.44 -21.75
N ILE A 89 9.15 -18.40 -22.90
CA ILE A 89 9.50 -17.16 -23.60
C ILE A 89 8.24 -16.38 -24.01
N SER A 90 7.16 -17.07 -24.40
CA SER A 90 5.89 -16.43 -24.72
C SER A 90 5.20 -15.82 -23.48
N ASP A 91 5.25 -16.51 -22.34
CA ASP A 91 4.70 -16.05 -21.07
C ASP A 91 5.52 -14.91 -20.45
N LEU A 92 6.84 -14.94 -20.58
CA LEU A 92 7.70 -13.81 -20.21
C LEU A 92 7.41 -12.59 -21.10
N LYS A 93 7.14 -12.81 -22.39
CA LYS A 93 6.79 -11.75 -23.35
C LYS A 93 5.38 -11.17 -23.13
N THR A 94 4.42 -11.93 -22.59
CA THR A 94 3.12 -11.38 -22.16
C THR A 94 3.24 -10.62 -20.84
N LYS A 95 3.93 -11.18 -19.84
CA LYS A 95 4.23 -10.50 -18.56
C LYS A 95 4.96 -9.17 -18.77
N TYR A 96 6.00 -9.14 -19.62
CA TYR A 96 6.71 -7.91 -19.98
C TYR A 96 5.79 -6.85 -20.62
N LYS A 97 4.90 -7.25 -21.54
CA LYS A 97 3.90 -6.34 -22.13
C LYS A 97 2.90 -5.79 -21.11
N ILE A 98 2.57 -6.54 -20.06
CA ILE A 98 1.69 -6.08 -18.98
C ILE A 98 2.46 -5.06 -18.11
N ALA A 99 3.68 -5.40 -17.67
CA ALA A 99 4.53 -4.51 -16.88
C ALA A 99 4.80 -3.17 -17.60
N VAL A 100 5.10 -3.18 -18.91
CA VAL A 100 5.28 -1.95 -19.70
C VAL A 100 4.00 -1.09 -19.72
N LYS A 101 2.81 -1.70 -19.79
CA LYS A 101 1.54 -0.96 -19.70
C LYS A 101 1.35 -0.33 -18.32
N GLU A 102 1.59 -1.09 -17.26
CA GLU A 102 1.49 -0.60 -15.87
C GLU A 102 2.47 0.54 -15.58
N VAL A 103 3.66 0.51 -16.17
CA VAL A 103 4.61 1.63 -16.11
C VAL A 103 4.04 2.85 -16.84
N SER A 104 3.58 2.70 -18.09
CA SER A 104 3.01 3.84 -18.84
C SER A 104 1.80 4.48 -18.15
N THR A 105 0.91 3.72 -17.50
CA THR A 105 -0.20 4.30 -16.74
C THR A 105 0.26 5.03 -15.47
N LYS A 106 1.33 4.54 -14.82
CA LYS A 106 1.94 5.24 -13.67
C LYS A 106 2.65 6.53 -14.11
N ASP A 107 3.27 6.54 -15.30
CA ASP A 107 3.87 7.74 -15.88
C ASP A 107 2.80 8.79 -16.25
N GLU A 108 1.66 8.37 -16.82
CA GLU A 108 0.49 9.24 -17.03
C GLU A 108 -0.05 9.84 -15.72
N ASP A 109 -0.22 9.02 -14.68
CA ASP A 109 -0.72 9.50 -13.39
C ASP A 109 0.30 10.36 -12.64
N MET A 110 1.61 10.09 -12.76
CA MET A 110 2.66 11.01 -12.27
C MET A 110 2.65 12.34 -13.00
N ALA A 111 2.36 12.37 -14.31
CA ALA A 111 2.22 13.62 -15.06
C ALA A 111 1.00 14.44 -14.58
N ARG A 112 -0.16 13.78 -14.41
CA ARG A 112 -1.38 14.40 -13.83
C ARG A 112 -1.16 14.92 -12.41
N LEU A 113 -0.42 14.19 -11.58
CA LEU A 113 -0.09 14.62 -10.22
C LEU A 113 0.83 15.86 -10.21
N LYS A 114 1.79 15.95 -11.14
CA LYS A 114 2.60 17.17 -11.30
C LYS A 114 1.76 18.36 -11.74
N GLU A 115 0.93 18.19 -12.78
CA GLU A 115 0.01 19.24 -13.26
C GLU A 115 -0.93 19.76 -12.14
N THR A 116 -1.43 18.88 -11.27
CA THR A 116 -2.24 19.28 -10.11
C THR A 116 -1.44 19.94 -8.99
N LEU A 117 -0.17 19.56 -8.77
CA LEU A 117 0.73 20.25 -7.84
C LEU A 117 1.10 21.65 -8.32
N ASP A 118 1.40 21.81 -9.61
CA ASP A 118 1.72 23.10 -10.23
C ASP A 118 0.50 24.05 -10.18
N TYR A 119 -0.70 23.52 -10.45
CA TYR A 119 -1.96 24.25 -10.30
C TYR A 119 -2.20 24.71 -8.85
N LEU A 120 -2.03 23.81 -7.86
CA LEU A 120 -2.21 24.14 -6.44
C LEU A 120 -1.13 25.10 -5.92
N HIS A 121 0.08 25.05 -6.49
CA HIS A 121 1.14 26.01 -6.18
C HIS A 121 0.76 27.43 -6.65
N GLU A 122 0.23 27.56 -7.86
CA GLU A 122 -0.20 28.87 -8.37
C GLU A 122 -1.48 29.37 -7.67
N GLU A 123 -2.43 28.49 -7.34
CA GLU A 123 -3.59 28.85 -6.49
C GLU A 123 -3.14 29.35 -5.11
N LYS A 124 -2.18 28.66 -4.46
CA LYS A 124 -1.57 29.09 -3.20
C LYS A 124 -0.86 30.44 -3.32
N LYS A 125 -0.12 30.68 -4.41
CA LYS A 125 0.57 31.95 -4.69
C LYS A 125 -0.43 33.10 -4.86
N ASN A 126 -1.48 32.89 -5.65
CA ASN A 126 -2.52 33.91 -5.86
C ASN A 126 -3.26 34.24 -4.56
N LEU A 127 -3.57 33.24 -3.72
CA LEU A 127 -4.13 33.46 -2.38
C LEU A 127 -3.17 34.22 -1.45
N PHE A 128 -1.87 33.96 -1.51
CA PHE A 128 -0.86 34.71 -0.75
C PHE A 128 -0.78 36.18 -1.19
N GLU A 129 -0.81 36.45 -2.50
CA GLU A 129 -0.85 37.80 -3.05
C GLU A 129 -2.13 38.56 -2.63
N GLN A 130 -3.30 37.90 -2.62
CA GLN A 130 -4.55 38.46 -2.08
C GLN A 130 -4.48 38.75 -0.57
N VAL A 131 -3.81 37.91 0.22
CA VAL A 131 -3.63 38.12 1.67
C VAL A 131 -2.72 39.32 1.96
N GLU A 132 -1.60 39.49 1.25
CA GLU A 132 -0.76 40.69 1.43
C GLU A 132 -1.45 41.97 0.92
N LEU A 133 -2.24 41.90 -0.17
CA LEU A 133 -3.03 43.04 -0.64
C LEU A 133 -4.08 43.48 0.40
N THR A 134 -4.89 42.54 0.91
CA THR A 134 -5.93 42.84 1.91
C THR A 134 -5.35 43.35 3.23
N LYS A 135 -4.20 42.81 3.66
CA LYS A 135 -3.40 43.28 4.80
C LYS A 135 -2.85 44.70 4.58
N SER A 136 -2.41 45.03 3.37
CA SER A 136 -2.00 46.40 3.02
C SER A 136 -3.17 47.39 3.08
N ILE A 137 -4.34 46.99 2.57
CA ILE A 137 -5.57 47.80 2.63
C ILE A 137 -6.01 48.00 4.09
N LEU A 138 -5.96 46.96 4.93
CA LEU A 138 -6.28 47.04 6.35
C LEU A 138 -5.38 48.05 7.08
N ASN A 139 -4.06 47.97 6.89
CA ASN A 139 -3.10 48.91 7.47
C ASN A 139 -3.37 50.37 7.02
N SER A 140 -3.75 50.59 5.75
CA SER A 140 -4.20 51.92 5.29
C SER A 140 -5.45 52.40 6.03
N LYS A 141 -6.43 51.52 6.27
CA LYS A 141 -7.66 51.86 7.00
C LYS A 141 -7.44 52.03 8.51
N GLU A 142 -6.48 51.35 9.11
CA GLU A 142 -6.03 51.59 10.47
C GLU A 142 -5.37 52.98 10.59
N LEU A 143 -4.54 53.37 9.62
CA LEU A 143 -3.94 54.70 9.53
C LEU A 143 -4.99 55.81 9.33
N GLU A 144 -5.95 55.62 8.42
CA GLU A 144 -7.09 56.54 8.22
C GLU A 144 -7.92 56.69 9.51
N ASN A 145 -8.27 55.58 10.17
CA ASN A 145 -8.99 55.63 11.44
C ASN A 145 -8.22 56.39 12.52
N ALA A 146 -6.91 56.17 12.65
CA ALA A 146 -6.07 56.92 13.57
C ALA A 146 -6.06 58.43 13.26
N GLN A 147 -5.98 58.81 11.98
CA GLN A 147 -6.11 60.22 11.56
C GLN A 147 -7.48 60.80 11.91
N MET A 148 -8.58 60.06 11.69
CA MET A 148 -9.92 60.50 12.05
C MET A 148 -10.10 60.65 13.58
N PHE A 149 -9.55 59.74 14.39
CA PHE A 149 -9.53 59.90 15.85
C PHE A 149 -8.74 61.14 16.29
N HIS A 150 -7.59 61.44 15.66
CA HIS A 150 -6.85 62.68 15.92
C HIS A 150 -7.64 63.93 15.51
N GLN A 151 -8.32 63.91 14.36
CA GLN A 151 -9.20 65.01 13.93
C GLN A 151 -10.33 65.24 14.93
N ILE A 152 -11.05 64.18 15.33
CA ILE A 152 -12.12 64.23 16.33
C ILE A 152 -11.60 64.81 17.65
N SER A 153 -10.45 64.35 18.15
CA SER A 153 -9.83 64.91 19.37
C SER A 153 -9.48 66.40 19.23
N SER A 154 -9.06 66.84 18.04
CA SER A 154 -8.82 68.26 17.75
C SER A 154 -10.12 69.08 17.69
N TYR A 155 -11.20 68.53 17.13
CA TYR A 155 -12.51 69.19 17.09
C TYR A 155 -13.17 69.22 18.47
N GLN A 156 -12.99 68.18 19.30
CA GLN A 156 -13.38 68.16 20.70
C GLN A 156 -12.73 69.34 21.44
N SER A 157 -11.40 69.46 21.32
CA SER A 157 -10.62 70.55 21.92
C SER A 157 -11.02 71.95 21.41
N GLN A 158 -11.41 72.05 20.13
CA GLN A 158 -11.95 73.28 19.54
C GLN A 158 -13.37 73.59 20.04
N ILE A 159 -14.22 72.57 20.26
CA ILE A 159 -15.58 72.73 20.80
C ILE A 159 -15.51 73.17 22.27
N ASP A 160 -14.63 72.59 23.08
CA ASP A 160 -14.42 73.01 24.47
C ASP A 160 -13.96 74.48 24.52
N MET A 161 -13.01 74.86 23.65
CA MET A 161 -12.53 76.23 23.50
C MET A 161 -13.62 77.19 22.98
N LEU A 162 -14.46 76.75 22.04
CA LEU A 162 -15.58 77.53 21.50
C LEU A 162 -16.76 77.62 22.48
N GLN A 163 -16.97 76.65 23.38
CA GLN A 163 -17.91 76.79 24.48
C GLN A 163 -17.45 77.88 25.45
N ILE A 164 -16.15 77.90 25.79
CA ILE A 164 -15.55 78.97 26.60
C ILE A 164 -15.67 80.33 25.89
N GLN A 165 -15.45 80.40 24.57
CA GLN A 165 -15.63 81.64 23.80
C GLN A 165 -17.09 82.05 23.63
N LEU A 166 -18.04 81.11 23.46
CA LEU A 166 -19.47 81.42 23.43
C LEU A 166 -19.98 81.89 24.79
N GLN A 167 -19.43 81.39 25.89
CA GLN A 167 -19.68 81.89 27.25
C GLN A 167 -19.12 83.31 27.47
N GLN A 168 -18.17 83.76 26.64
CA GLN A 168 -17.66 85.14 26.62
C GLN A 168 -18.45 86.04 25.65
N LEU A 169 -18.78 85.51 24.46
CA LEU A 169 -19.43 86.22 23.35
C LEU A 169 -20.96 86.26 23.45
N SER A 170 -21.60 85.48 24.34
CA SER A 170 -23.02 85.66 24.66
C SER A 170 -23.36 87.02 25.28
N ASN A 171 -22.33 87.84 25.57
CA ASN A 171 -22.46 89.20 26.08
C ASN A 171 -22.50 90.28 24.99
N ASP A 172 -22.03 90.02 23.75
CA ASP A 172 -21.81 91.06 22.72
C ASP A 172 -22.33 90.64 21.33
N SER A 173 -22.91 91.58 20.57
CA SER A 173 -23.94 91.26 19.56
C SER A 173 -23.83 91.93 18.18
N PHE A 174 -23.97 91.12 17.12
CA PHE A 174 -24.62 91.37 15.80
C PHE A 174 -24.17 92.49 14.81
N GLY A 175 -24.05 92.09 13.52
CA GLY A 175 -24.37 92.89 12.31
C GLY A 175 -23.19 93.57 11.57
N THR A 176 -22.88 93.46 10.27
CA THR A 176 -23.50 93.11 8.95
C THR A 176 -24.06 94.27 8.10
N TYR A 177 -23.41 94.54 6.96
CA TYR A 177 -23.80 95.34 5.76
C TYR A 177 -22.89 94.85 4.58
N ASP A 178 -23.12 95.05 3.27
CA ASP A 178 -24.16 95.73 2.47
C ASP A 178 -24.52 94.86 1.20
N GLN A 179 -25.06 95.40 0.10
CA GLN A 179 -25.48 94.67 -1.11
C GLN A 179 -25.16 95.34 -2.47
N GLY A 180 -24.45 96.48 -2.52
CA GLY A 180 -24.27 97.28 -3.75
C GLY A 180 -23.55 96.61 -4.96
N TYR A 181 -22.72 95.57 -4.75
CA TYR A 181 -21.93 94.94 -5.82
C TYR A 181 -22.73 94.03 -6.78
N LYS A 182 -23.98 93.70 -6.44
CA LYS A 182 -24.70 92.54 -7.00
C LYS A 182 -24.69 92.42 -8.52
N LYS A 183 -25.13 93.39 -9.32
CA LYS A 183 -25.49 93.09 -10.73
C LYS A 183 -24.38 92.67 -11.68
N ASN A 184 -23.12 93.06 -11.46
CA ASN A 184 -22.01 92.49 -12.24
C ASN A 184 -21.56 91.14 -11.64
N GLN A 185 -21.59 91.00 -10.30
CA GLN A 185 -21.44 89.70 -9.66
C GLN A 185 -22.53 88.73 -10.14
N ASP A 186 -23.77 89.14 -10.36
CA ASP A 186 -24.88 88.27 -10.80
C ASP A 186 -24.56 87.65 -12.17
N THR A 187 -23.90 88.37 -13.09
CA THR A 187 -23.46 87.81 -14.38
C THR A 187 -22.17 87.00 -14.30
N GLU A 188 -21.22 87.42 -13.46
CA GLU A 188 -19.92 86.75 -13.27
C GLU A 188 -20.14 85.42 -12.52
N THR A 189 -20.85 85.46 -11.39
CA THR A 189 -21.28 84.28 -10.62
C THR A 189 -22.24 83.38 -11.39
N LEU A 190 -22.99 83.84 -12.41
CA LEU A 190 -23.74 82.96 -13.29
C LEU A 190 -22.84 82.17 -14.25
N LEU A 191 -21.76 82.78 -14.74
CA LEU A 191 -20.74 82.07 -15.52
C LEU A 191 -19.94 81.12 -14.63
N ASP A 192 -19.57 81.54 -13.42
CA ASP A 192 -18.99 80.64 -12.40
C ASP A 192 -19.96 79.50 -12.07
N LYS A 193 -21.27 79.76 -11.97
CA LYS A 193 -22.27 78.71 -11.73
C LYS A 193 -22.35 77.70 -12.86
N ILE A 194 -22.25 78.16 -14.12
CA ILE A 194 -22.18 77.27 -15.28
C ILE A 194 -20.90 76.43 -15.21
N TYR A 195 -19.75 77.03 -14.93
CA TYR A 195 -18.48 76.32 -14.79
C TYR A 195 -18.46 75.34 -13.60
N GLU A 196 -19.05 75.70 -12.47
CA GLU A 196 -19.28 74.80 -11.32
C GLU A 196 -20.18 73.62 -11.68
N LEU A 197 -21.25 73.86 -12.46
CA LEU A 197 -22.18 72.80 -12.90
C LEU A 197 -21.56 71.89 -13.97
N GLU A 198 -20.80 72.44 -14.92
CA GLU A 198 -20.04 71.67 -15.90
C GLU A 198 -18.98 70.80 -15.20
N ARG A 199 -18.20 71.39 -14.27
CA ARG A 199 -17.28 70.64 -13.41
C ARG A 199 -17.99 69.61 -12.54
N GLY A 200 -19.19 69.90 -12.05
CA GLY A 200 -20.04 68.97 -11.30
C GLY A 200 -20.46 67.76 -12.15
N ILE A 201 -20.93 68.00 -13.37
CA ILE A 201 -21.25 66.96 -14.35
C ILE A 201 -20.00 66.13 -14.68
N GLU A 202 -18.84 66.75 -14.82
CA GLU A 202 -17.58 66.07 -15.13
C GLU A 202 -16.96 65.35 -13.91
N MET A 203 -17.41 65.62 -12.69
CA MET A 203 -17.15 64.78 -11.50
C MET A 203 -18.10 63.58 -11.48
N VAL A 204 -19.42 63.81 -11.58
CA VAL A 204 -20.44 62.73 -11.57
C VAL A 204 -20.25 61.75 -12.74
N ARG A 205 -19.72 62.20 -13.89
CA ARG A 205 -19.31 61.32 -15.00
C ARG A 205 -18.17 60.38 -14.60
N ARG A 206 -17.12 60.89 -13.98
CA ARG A 206 -15.99 60.07 -13.51
C ARG A 206 -16.42 59.12 -12.40
N GLU A 207 -17.18 59.60 -11.42
CA GLU A 207 -17.77 58.75 -10.37
C GLU A 207 -18.63 57.61 -10.97
N LYS A 208 -19.42 57.90 -12.03
CA LYS A 208 -20.19 56.90 -12.76
C LYS A 208 -19.30 55.90 -13.51
N ASP A 209 -18.25 56.37 -14.17
CA ASP A 209 -17.38 55.55 -15.01
C ASP A 209 -16.46 54.66 -14.15
N GLU A 210 -15.91 55.20 -13.05
CA GLU A 210 -15.22 54.47 -11.97
C GLU A 210 -16.16 53.40 -11.35
N LEU A 211 -17.42 53.74 -11.11
CA LEU A 211 -18.43 52.79 -10.60
C LEU A 211 -18.79 51.70 -11.62
N ILE A 212 -18.76 51.99 -12.93
CA ILE A 212 -18.93 50.98 -13.98
C ILE A 212 -17.73 50.04 -14.00
N GLU A 213 -16.49 50.54 -13.96
CA GLU A 213 -15.30 49.69 -13.88
C GLU A 213 -15.37 48.78 -12.64
N HIS A 214 -15.77 49.30 -11.47
CA HIS A 214 -15.97 48.49 -10.26
C HIS A 214 -17.07 47.42 -10.40
N TYR A 215 -18.19 47.71 -11.06
CA TYR A 215 -19.22 46.71 -11.33
C TYR A 215 -18.77 45.65 -12.33
N ASP A 216 -18.04 46.03 -13.38
CA ASP A 216 -17.50 45.09 -14.38
C ASP A 216 -16.42 44.18 -13.76
N HIS A 217 -15.57 44.69 -12.87
CA HIS A 217 -14.62 43.87 -12.10
C HIS A 217 -15.35 42.91 -11.15
N PHE A 218 -16.35 43.39 -10.39
CA PHE A 218 -17.15 42.53 -9.53
C PHE A 218 -17.91 41.44 -10.31
N ALA A 219 -18.41 41.76 -11.50
CA ALA A 219 -19.05 40.78 -12.39
C ALA A 219 -18.04 39.74 -12.92
N GLN A 220 -16.80 40.15 -13.23
CA GLN A 220 -15.71 39.25 -13.61
C GLN A 220 -15.32 38.34 -12.44
N ASP A 221 -15.03 38.87 -11.25
CA ASP A 221 -14.72 38.11 -10.02
C ASP A 221 -15.78 37.03 -9.73
N ARG A 222 -17.07 37.39 -9.88
CA ARG A 222 -18.19 36.45 -9.65
C ARG A 222 -18.30 35.38 -10.73
N ASN A 223 -18.01 35.72 -12.00
CA ASN A 223 -17.95 34.73 -13.07
C ASN A 223 -16.74 33.78 -12.91
N GLU A 224 -15.59 34.27 -12.44
CA GLU A 224 -14.42 33.43 -12.16
C GLU A 224 -14.66 32.49 -10.98
N GLN A 225 -15.28 32.99 -9.89
CA GLN A 225 -15.70 32.15 -8.76
C GLN A 225 -16.72 31.09 -9.20
N LEU A 226 -17.69 31.44 -10.04
CA LEU A 226 -18.67 30.50 -10.57
C LEU A 226 -17.99 29.41 -11.41
N GLN A 227 -17.10 29.78 -12.33
CA GLN A 227 -16.32 28.81 -13.11
C GLN A 227 -15.40 27.94 -12.23
N LEU A 228 -14.85 28.48 -11.14
CA LEU A 228 -14.03 27.68 -10.21
C LEU A 228 -14.87 26.60 -9.53
N GLU A 229 -16.08 26.93 -9.09
CA GLU A 229 -17.02 25.97 -8.50
C GLU A 229 -17.61 25.00 -9.53
N GLU A 230 -17.81 25.41 -10.78
CA GLU A 230 -18.13 24.49 -11.89
C GLU A 230 -17.00 23.47 -12.09
N ARG A 231 -15.75 23.92 -12.23
CA ARG A 231 -14.58 23.03 -12.37
C ARG A 231 -14.40 22.11 -11.15
N LYS A 232 -14.74 22.55 -9.93
CA LYS A 232 -14.75 21.71 -8.72
C LYS A 232 -15.86 20.67 -8.78
N ASN A 233 -17.08 21.05 -9.15
CA ASN A 233 -18.19 20.11 -9.34
C ASN A 233 -17.89 19.09 -10.44
N GLU A 234 -17.20 19.46 -11.53
CA GLU A 234 -16.73 18.53 -12.55
C GLU A 234 -15.62 17.58 -12.05
N LYS A 235 -14.71 18.05 -11.19
CA LYS A 235 -13.72 17.18 -10.53
C LYS A 235 -14.44 16.16 -9.64
N ILE A 236 -15.29 16.62 -8.72
CA ILE A 236 -16.10 15.78 -7.82
C ILE A 236 -16.97 14.79 -8.62
N SER A 237 -17.61 15.21 -9.70
CA SER A 237 -18.43 14.32 -10.55
C SER A 237 -17.62 13.23 -11.25
N ARG A 238 -16.36 13.50 -11.63
CA ARG A 238 -15.43 12.50 -12.16
C ARG A 238 -14.95 11.55 -11.07
N ASP A 239 -14.67 12.05 -9.88
CA ASP A 239 -14.19 11.24 -8.75
C ASP A 239 -15.30 10.36 -8.17
N LEU A 240 -16.54 10.84 -8.10
CA LEU A 240 -17.72 10.02 -7.82
C LEU A 240 -17.88 8.89 -8.85
N ARG A 241 -17.66 9.15 -10.14
CA ARG A 241 -17.69 8.11 -11.18
C ARG A 241 -16.55 7.10 -11.01
N ARG A 242 -15.31 7.55 -10.78
CA ARG A 242 -14.16 6.68 -10.48
C ARG A 242 -14.39 5.80 -9.25
N LEU A 243 -15.01 6.33 -8.21
CA LEU A 243 -15.38 5.58 -7.01
C LEU A 243 -16.49 4.56 -7.29
N TYR A 244 -17.52 4.93 -8.06
CA TYR A 244 -18.57 4.03 -8.52
C TYR A 244 -18.02 2.88 -9.39
N ASP A 245 -17.18 3.19 -10.38
CA ASP A 245 -16.55 2.20 -11.27
C ASP A 245 -15.65 1.23 -10.45
N ARG A 246 -14.95 1.75 -9.44
CA ARG A 246 -14.15 0.94 -8.49
C ARG A 246 -15.03 0.08 -7.59
N GLU A 247 -16.13 0.62 -7.07
CA GLU A 247 -17.09 -0.12 -6.23
C GLU A 247 -17.73 -1.25 -7.05
N GLN A 248 -18.16 -0.97 -8.28
CA GLN A 248 -18.69 -2.00 -9.18
C GLN A 248 -17.63 -3.08 -9.46
N SER A 249 -16.37 -2.73 -9.74
CA SER A 249 -15.31 -3.73 -9.93
C SER A 249 -15.02 -4.55 -8.67
N LEU A 250 -15.16 -3.97 -7.47
CA LEU A 250 -15.03 -4.70 -6.20
C LEU A 250 -16.23 -5.63 -5.97
N VAL A 251 -17.46 -5.20 -6.30
CA VAL A 251 -18.66 -6.04 -6.26
C VAL A 251 -18.56 -7.20 -7.26
N GLU A 252 -18.05 -6.96 -8.46
CA GLU A 252 -17.77 -8.00 -9.46
C GLU A 252 -16.74 -9.01 -8.92
N GLN A 253 -15.63 -8.54 -8.33
CA GLN A 253 -14.62 -9.40 -7.69
C GLN A 253 -15.18 -10.20 -6.50
N ILE A 254 -16.03 -9.59 -5.67
CA ILE A 254 -16.72 -10.28 -4.57
C ILE A 254 -17.66 -11.35 -5.14
N SER A 255 -18.45 -11.04 -6.17
CA SER A 255 -19.34 -12.01 -6.82
C SER A 255 -18.57 -13.19 -7.43
N GLU A 256 -17.38 -12.94 -8.01
CA GLU A 256 -16.49 -14.01 -8.47
C GLU A 256 -15.98 -14.86 -7.30
N LEU A 257 -15.59 -14.26 -6.18
CA LEU A 257 -15.15 -14.98 -4.98
C LEU A 257 -16.29 -15.79 -4.36
N GLU A 258 -17.51 -15.25 -4.30
CA GLU A 258 -18.72 -15.98 -3.88
C GLU A 258 -19.02 -17.14 -4.82
N ILE A 259 -18.97 -16.96 -6.14
CA ILE A 259 -19.15 -18.04 -7.12
C ILE A 259 -18.05 -19.11 -6.98
N ARG A 260 -16.80 -18.72 -6.70
CA ARG A 260 -15.70 -19.67 -6.42
C ARG A 260 -15.91 -20.42 -5.10
N LEU A 261 -16.37 -19.75 -4.04
CA LEU A 261 -16.69 -20.35 -2.74
C LEU A 261 -17.90 -21.28 -2.84
N GLN A 262 -18.96 -20.91 -3.55
CA GLN A 262 -20.11 -21.77 -3.84
C GLN A 262 -19.67 -23.02 -4.63
N LYS A 263 -18.86 -22.87 -5.69
CA LYS A 263 -18.28 -24.00 -6.42
C LYS A 263 -17.40 -24.89 -5.55
N ASN A 264 -16.63 -24.32 -4.61
CA ASN A 264 -15.80 -25.08 -3.69
C ASN A 264 -16.65 -25.81 -2.62
N ASN A 265 -17.71 -25.18 -2.11
CA ASN A 265 -18.65 -25.80 -1.18
C ASN A 265 -19.42 -26.94 -1.85
N ILE A 266 -19.94 -26.74 -3.06
CA ILE A 266 -20.56 -27.80 -3.89
C ILE A 266 -19.58 -28.96 -4.10
N ARG A 267 -18.30 -28.68 -4.40
CA ARG A 267 -17.27 -29.71 -4.56
C ARG A 267 -16.93 -30.45 -3.25
N ASN A 268 -16.92 -29.75 -2.12
CA ASN A 268 -16.75 -30.36 -0.79
C ASN A 268 -17.97 -31.22 -0.42
N ASP A 269 -19.18 -30.79 -0.80
CA ASP A 269 -20.41 -31.56 -0.66
C ASP A 269 -20.41 -32.80 -1.56
N GLU A 270 -20.05 -32.69 -2.84
CA GLU A 270 -19.91 -33.83 -3.76
C GLU A 270 -18.93 -34.89 -3.23
N LEU A 271 -17.81 -34.46 -2.62
CA LEU A 271 -16.79 -35.32 -2.02
C LEU A 271 -17.16 -35.87 -0.63
N CYS A 272 -18.11 -35.28 0.09
CA CYS A 272 -18.47 -35.69 1.45
C CYS A 272 -19.83 -36.40 1.54
N GLN A 273 -20.83 -35.95 0.77
CA GLN A 273 -22.21 -36.40 0.88
C GLN A 273 -22.43 -37.81 0.31
N ASN A 274 -21.83 -38.15 -0.84
CA ASN A 274 -22.18 -39.38 -1.56
C ASN A 274 -22.03 -40.68 -0.74
N GLU A 275 -20.98 -40.80 0.08
CA GLU A 275 -20.82 -41.96 0.98
C GLU A 275 -21.35 -41.74 2.40
N LYS A 276 -21.21 -40.53 2.97
CA LYS A 276 -21.59 -40.28 4.37
C LYS A 276 -23.06 -39.93 4.50
N HIS A 277 -23.60 -39.00 3.70
CA HIS A 277 -25.01 -38.58 3.79
C HIS A 277 -25.96 -39.76 3.56
N ASN A 278 -25.68 -40.65 2.60
CA ASN A 278 -26.52 -41.82 2.33
C ASN A 278 -26.51 -42.87 3.47
N ARG A 279 -25.50 -42.87 4.35
CA ARG A 279 -25.46 -43.71 5.57
C ARG A 279 -26.03 -42.97 6.78
N GLU A 280 -25.69 -41.70 6.93
CA GLU A 280 -26.07 -40.90 8.09
C GLU A 280 -27.54 -40.48 8.04
N VAL A 281 -28.09 -40.11 6.87
CA VAL A 281 -29.55 -39.93 6.68
C VAL A 281 -30.30 -41.23 6.92
N LYS A 282 -29.74 -42.41 6.58
CA LYS A 282 -30.39 -43.69 6.93
C LYS A 282 -30.40 -43.96 8.43
N LYS A 283 -29.32 -43.62 9.16
CA LYS A 283 -29.33 -43.68 10.63
C LYS A 283 -30.30 -42.66 11.23
N GLN A 284 -30.24 -41.40 10.80
CA GLN A 284 -31.11 -40.33 11.28
C GLN A 284 -32.59 -40.61 10.96
N LEU A 285 -32.91 -41.21 9.81
CA LEU A 285 -34.28 -41.63 9.44
C LEU A 285 -34.75 -42.88 10.19
N ILE A 286 -33.85 -43.64 10.82
CA ILE A 286 -34.20 -44.71 11.77
C ILE A 286 -34.34 -44.12 13.18
N ALA A 287 -33.40 -43.29 13.63
CA ALA A 287 -33.43 -42.62 14.93
C ALA A 287 -34.66 -41.72 15.07
N THR A 288 -34.94 -40.83 14.12
CA THR A 288 -36.15 -39.98 14.12
C THR A 288 -37.45 -40.77 14.03
N LYS A 289 -37.45 -42.00 13.48
CA LYS A 289 -38.61 -42.91 13.57
C LYS A 289 -38.77 -43.50 14.96
N GLN A 290 -37.69 -43.93 15.59
CA GLN A 290 -37.68 -44.42 16.98
C GLN A 290 -38.07 -43.30 17.95
N GLU A 291 -37.55 -42.09 17.76
CA GLU A 291 -37.95 -40.88 18.49
C GLU A 291 -39.42 -40.52 18.23
N LEU A 292 -39.93 -40.63 16.99
CA LEU A 292 -41.35 -40.46 16.70
C LEU A 292 -42.23 -41.52 17.36
N GLU A 293 -41.79 -42.78 17.41
CA GLU A 293 -42.50 -43.86 18.10
C GLU A 293 -42.49 -43.64 19.63
N GLU A 294 -41.36 -43.23 20.20
CA GLU A 294 -41.25 -42.81 21.60
C GLU A 294 -42.08 -41.56 21.91
N ILE A 295 -42.07 -40.54 21.06
CA ILE A 295 -42.86 -39.32 21.22
C ILE A 295 -44.35 -39.62 21.06
N ASN A 296 -44.73 -40.53 20.16
CA ASN A 296 -46.12 -41.00 20.01
C ASN A 296 -46.56 -41.83 21.22
N PHE A 297 -45.67 -42.64 21.81
CA PHE A 297 -45.92 -43.33 23.08
C PHE A 297 -46.07 -42.33 24.25
N LYS A 298 -45.12 -41.41 24.40
CA LYS A 298 -45.15 -40.33 25.41
C LYS A 298 -46.38 -39.42 25.23
N TYR A 299 -46.80 -39.15 23.99
CA TYR A 299 -48.01 -38.38 23.67
C TYR A 299 -49.28 -39.15 24.02
N LYS A 300 -49.36 -40.45 23.72
CA LYS A 300 -50.49 -41.30 24.15
C LYS A 300 -50.57 -41.39 25.67
N GLU A 301 -49.45 -41.48 26.36
CA GLU A 301 -49.42 -41.50 27.83
C GLU A 301 -49.79 -40.13 28.41
N LEU A 302 -49.27 -39.04 27.84
CA LEU A 302 -49.66 -37.67 28.18
C LEU A 302 -51.13 -37.40 27.85
N GLN A 303 -51.70 -38.03 26.83
CA GLN A 303 -53.13 -37.94 26.48
C GLN A 303 -53.99 -38.67 27.51
N LYS A 304 -53.59 -39.86 28.00
CA LYS A 304 -54.25 -40.51 29.15
C LYS A 304 -54.15 -39.63 30.40
N GLN A 305 -52.96 -39.09 30.69
CA GLN A 305 -52.75 -38.17 31.82
C GLN A 305 -53.56 -36.89 31.66
N HIS A 306 -53.73 -36.36 30.45
CA HIS A 306 -54.59 -35.21 30.18
C HIS A 306 -56.06 -35.55 30.40
N MET A 307 -56.56 -36.71 29.94
CA MET A 307 -57.93 -37.14 30.22
C MET A 307 -58.17 -37.26 31.74
N TYR A 308 -57.28 -37.94 32.47
CA TYR A 308 -57.34 -38.06 33.93
C TYR A 308 -57.25 -36.69 34.64
N CYS A 309 -56.35 -35.81 34.18
CA CYS A 309 -56.26 -34.44 34.67
C CYS A 309 -57.47 -33.58 34.30
N GLN A 310 -58.15 -33.86 33.19
CA GLN A 310 -59.34 -33.13 32.74
C GLN A 310 -60.57 -33.54 33.56
N GLU A 311 -60.75 -34.83 33.86
CA GLU A 311 -61.72 -35.33 34.85
C GLU A 311 -61.44 -34.73 36.23
N LYS A 312 -60.16 -34.71 36.66
CA LYS A 312 -59.74 -34.10 37.92
C LYS A 312 -59.91 -32.57 37.93
N ILE A 313 -59.73 -31.89 36.79
CA ILE A 313 -59.99 -30.45 36.63
C ILE A 313 -61.48 -30.18 36.69
N GLN A 314 -62.35 -31.01 36.12
CA GLN A 314 -63.80 -30.87 36.23
C GLN A 314 -64.27 -30.97 37.70
N ALA A 315 -63.74 -31.93 38.45
CA ALA A 315 -63.95 -32.03 39.90
C ALA A 315 -63.38 -30.81 40.67
N LEU A 316 -62.21 -30.30 40.27
CA LEU A 316 -61.59 -29.12 40.88
C LEU A 316 -62.23 -27.79 40.46
N THR A 317 -62.94 -27.70 39.34
CA THR A 317 -63.74 -26.51 38.99
C THR A 317 -64.98 -26.43 39.86
N GLN A 318 -65.64 -27.57 40.13
CA GLN A 318 -66.75 -27.64 41.09
C GLN A 318 -66.29 -27.27 42.52
N ALA A 319 -65.05 -27.60 42.90
CA ALA A 319 -64.46 -27.12 44.16
C ALA A 319 -64.09 -25.62 44.11
N LYS A 320 -63.56 -25.11 43.00
CA LYS A 320 -63.15 -23.70 42.86
C LYS A 320 -64.31 -22.71 42.78
N GLU A 321 -65.49 -23.13 42.35
CA GLU A 321 -66.71 -22.32 42.48
C GLU A 321 -67.04 -22.00 43.96
N ILE A 322 -66.60 -22.85 44.89
CA ILE A 322 -66.70 -22.62 46.35
C ILE A 322 -65.51 -21.79 46.85
N GLU A 323 -64.29 -22.09 46.40
CA GLU A 323 -63.03 -21.44 46.85
C GLU A 323 -62.86 -19.97 46.37
N ASN A 324 -63.56 -19.57 45.31
CA ASN A 324 -63.41 -18.26 44.66
C ASN A 324 -63.81 -17.04 45.52
N TYR A 325 -64.45 -17.23 46.68
CA TYR A 325 -64.84 -16.13 47.57
C TYR A 325 -63.75 -15.63 48.52
N GLU A 326 -62.67 -16.39 48.76
CA GLU A 326 -61.68 -16.04 49.82
C GLU A 326 -60.32 -15.53 49.30
N ASN A 327 -59.93 -15.86 48.06
CA ASN A 327 -58.53 -15.75 47.59
C ASN A 327 -58.21 -14.53 46.70
N SER A 328 -58.70 -13.34 47.08
CA SER A 328 -58.47 -12.08 46.32
C SER A 328 -57.35 -11.18 46.86
N ILE A 329 -56.76 -11.47 48.03
CA ILE A 329 -55.87 -10.52 48.75
C ILE A 329 -54.36 -10.84 48.64
N TYR A 330 -53.95 -12.11 48.54
CA TYR A 330 -52.54 -12.52 48.71
C TYR A 330 -51.63 -12.49 47.46
N LYS A 331 -52.07 -11.94 46.32
CA LYS A 331 -51.34 -12.08 45.04
C LYS A 331 -50.28 -11.02 44.74
N GLN A 332 -50.23 -9.91 45.46
CA GLN A 332 -49.49 -8.73 45.00
C GLN A 332 -48.00 -8.69 45.38
N GLU A 333 -47.58 -9.37 46.45
CA GLU A 333 -46.17 -9.41 46.89
C GLU A 333 -45.33 -10.47 46.15
N ASN A 334 -45.88 -11.69 45.99
CA ASN A 334 -45.19 -12.81 45.33
C ASN A 334 -44.76 -12.52 43.88
N VAL A 335 -45.49 -11.64 43.18
CA VAL A 335 -45.17 -11.25 41.79
C VAL A 335 -43.88 -10.42 41.71
N ASN A 336 -43.61 -9.58 42.70
CA ASN A 336 -42.42 -8.71 42.69
C ASN A 336 -41.14 -9.50 43.01
N ILE A 337 -41.20 -10.42 43.98
CA ILE A 337 -40.09 -11.33 44.30
C ILE A 337 -39.77 -12.24 43.10
N SER A 338 -40.81 -12.76 42.43
CA SER A 338 -40.64 -13.64 41.26
C SER A 338 -40.01 -12.91 40.06
N LYS A 339 -40.34 -11.64 39.84
CA LYS A 339 -39.72 -10.81 38.79
C LYS A 339 -38.25 -10.52 39.09
N LEU A 340 -37.96 -10.01 40.29
CA LEU A 340 -36.58 -9.71 40.70
C LEU A 340 -35.66 -10.93 40.58
N ASN A 341 -36.14 -12.13 40.93
CA ASN A 341 -35.39 -13.37 40.76
C ASN A 341 -35.17 -13.74 39.27
N ALA A 342 -36.13 -13.46 38.39
CA ALA A 342 -35.97 -13.67 36.95
C ALA A 342 -34.95 -12.69 36.34
N ASP A 343 -35.00 -11.43 36.75
CA ASP A 343 -34.08 -10.38 36.31
C ASP A 343 -32.63 -10.72 36.74
N ILE A 344 -32.42 -11.12 38.01
CA ILE A 344 -31.12 -11.56 38.53
C ILE A 344 -30.58 -12.80 37.78
N VAL A 345 -31.44 -13.75 37.40
CA VAL A 345 -31.03 -14.92 36.60
C VAL A 345 -30.69 -14.53 35.16
N SER A 346 -31.41 -13.57 34.57
CA SER A 346 -31.12 -13.00 33.26
C SER A 346 -29.76 -12.28 33.24
N ASP A 347 -29.52 -11.39 34.21
CA ASP A 347 -28.26 -10.65 34.34
C ASP A 347 -27.07 -11.59 34.60
N LYS A 348 -27.26 -12.63 35.41
CA LYS A 348 -26.24 -13.67 35.61
C LYS A 348 -25.93 -14.41 34.31
N LEU A 349 -26.94 -14.74 33.49
CA LEU A 349 -26.75 -15.39 32.19
C LEU A 349 -26.09 -14.45 31.17
N ALA A 350 -26.41 -13.16 31.19
CA ALA A 350 -25.76 -12.15 30.36
C ALA A 350 -24.28 -11.97 30.74
N ALA A 351 -23.97 -11.87 32.03
CA ALA A 351 -22.60 -11.83 32.55
C ALA A 351 -21.81 -13.10 32.24
N GLN A 352 -22.45 -14.29 32.33
CA GLN A 352 -21.82 -15.55 31.94
C GLN A 352 -21.49 -15.56 30.44
N ARG A 353 -22.42 -15.15 29.56
CA ARG A 353 -22.18 -15.07 28.12
C ARG A 353 -21.08 -14.06 27.76
N ALA A 354 -21.03 -12.92 28.45
CA ALA A 354 -19.98 -11.92 28.26
C ALA A 354 -18.60 -12.44 28.72
N THR A 355 -18.54 -13.20 29.82
CA THR A 355 -17.29 -13.82 30.28
C THR A 355 -16.84 -14.97 29.37
N GLU A 356 -17.74 -15.83 28.89
CA GLU A 356 -17.45 -16.85 27.87
C GLU A 356 -17.00 -16.25 26.53
N GLN A 357 -17.49 -15.06 26.16
CA GLN A 357 -17.03 -14.33 24.96
C GLN A 357 -15.64 -13.73 25.18
N ASN A 358 -15.39 -13.09 26.33
CA ASN A 358 -14.07 -12.55 26.66
C ASN A 358 -13.00 -13.64 26.82
N GLU A 359 -13.37 -14.82 27.32
CA GLU A 359 -12.48 -15.99 27.39
C GLU A 359 -12.10 -16.49 25.99
N LYS A 360 -13.06 -16.59 25.06
CA LYS A 360 -12.79 -16.93 23.65
C LYS A 360 -11.91 -15.90 22.96
N LEU A 361 -12.26 -14.61 23.06
CA LEU A 361 -11.45 -13.52 22.50
C LEU A 361 -10.02 -13.51 23.06
N LYS A 362 -9.83 -13.89 24.33
CA LYS A 362 -8.50 -14.02 24.93
C LYS A 362 -7.72 -15.21 24.35
N VAL A 363 -8.36 -16.36 24.13
CA VAL A 363 -7.74 -17.50 23.44
C VAL A 363 -7.41 -17.16 21.98
N ASP A 364 -8.33 -16.50 21.26
CA ASP A 364 -8.10 -16.05 19.88
C ASP A 364 -6.89 -15.08 19.79
N ILE A 365 -6.72 -14.19 20.78
CA ILE A 365 -5.55 -13.32 20.90
C ILE A 365 -4.28 -14.12 21.22
N GLU A 366 -4.32 -15.05 22.17
CA GLU A 366 -3.17 -15.90 22.52
C GLU A 366 -2.71 -16.79 21.35
N ASP A 367 -3.63 -17.27 20.51
CA ASP A 367 -3.29 -18.00 19.28
C ASP A 367 -2.72 -17.07 18.19
N LEU A 368 -3.24 -15.84 18.04
CA LEU A 368 -2.65 -14.84 17.15
C LEU A 368 -1.24 -14.42 17.60
N GLU A 369 -1.00 -14.24 18.89
CA GLU A 369 0.32 -13.98 19.45
C GLU A 369 1.29 -15.15 19.19
N GLN A 370 0.85 -16.40 19.38
CA GLN A 370 1.64 -17.58 19.03
C GLN A 370 1.97 -17.65 17.53
N ILE A 371 1.02 -17.31 16.66
CA ILE A 371 1.24 -17.25 15.20
C ILE A 371 2.24 -16.16 14.84
N ILE A 372 2.17 -14.98 15.48
CA ILE A 372 3.12 -13.88 15.27
C ILE A 372 4.52 -14.26 15.75
N VAL A 373 4.66 -14.86 16.95
CA VAL A 373 5.95 -15.34 17.48
C VAL A 373 6.54 -16.43 16.58
N LYS A 374 5.72 -17.37 16.10
CA LYS A 374 6.13 -18.41 15.16
C LYS A 374 6.58 -17.81 13.83
N MET A 375 5.83 -16.88 13.25
CA MET A 375 6.19 -16.20 12.01
C MET A 375 7.49 -15.37 12.18
N GLY A 376 7.68 -14.74 13.33
CA GLY A 376 8.92 -14.05 13.68
C GLY A 376 10.12 -15.01 13.74
N LYS A 377 9.95 -16.19 14.34
CA LYS A 377 10.96 -17.25 14.37
C LYS A 377 11.25 -17.80 12.97
N ASP A 378 10.22 -18.13 12.19
CA ASP A 378 10.37 -18.66 10.83
C ASP A 378 11.05 -17.64 9.91
N LYS A 379 10.75 -16.34 10.06
CA LYS A 379 11.43 -15.22 9.40
C LYS A 379 12.91 -15.14 9.79
N LEU A 380 13.24 -15.28 11.09
CA LEU A 380 14.61 -15.29 11.59
C LEU A 380 15.40 -16.49 11.06
N GLU A 381 14.82 -17.70 11.10
CA GLU A 381 15.45 -18.90 10.53
C GLU A 381 15.69 -18.74 9.02
N LEU A 382 14.80 -18.06 8.29
CA LEU A 382 14.98 -17.79 6.86
C LEU A 382 16.07 -16.74 6.59
N THR A 383 16.21 -15.69 7.43
CA THR A 383 17.33 -14.73 7.29
C THR A 383 18.68 -15.32 7.71
N GLU A 384 18.71 -16.21 8.69
CA GLU A 384 19.92 -17.00 9.02
C GLU A 384 20.31 -17.93 7.87
N LYS A 385 19.36 -18.69 7.30
CA LYS A 385 19.62 -19.55 6.12
C LYS A 385 20.08 -18.72 4.93
N TRP A 386 19.45 -17.57 4.64
CA TRP A 386 19.86 -16.68 3.56
C TRP A 386 21.25 -16.04 3.78
N THR A 387 21.58 -15.62 5.01
CA THR A 387 22.91 -15.06 5.31
C THR A 387 24.00 -16.15 5.25
N HIS A 388 23.71 -17.38 5.67
CA HIS A 388 24.59 -18.53 5.47
C HIS A 388 24.84 -18.81 3.98
N GLU A 389 23.80 -18.93 3.16
CA GLU A 389 23.95 -19.15 1.71
C GLU A 389 24.66 -17.98 1.02
N LYS A 390 24.44 -16.73 1.47
CA LYS A 390 25.17 -15.55 0.99
C LYS A 390 26.66 -15.58 1.36
N GLN A 391 27.03 -16.13 2.53
CA GLN A 391 28.43 -16.36 2.90
C GLN A 391 29.05 -17.51 2.11
N LEU A 392 28.33 -18.62 1.93
CA LEU A 392 28.76 -19.76 1.11
C LEU A 392 29.00 -19.36 -0.34
N ASN A 393 28.09 -18.60 -0.95
CA ASN A 393 28.21 -18.09 -2.31
C ASN A 393 29.43 -17.15 -2.46
N LYS A 394 29.69 -16.27 -1.48
CA LYS A 394 30.95 -15.49 -1.45
C LYS A 394 32.19 -16.39 -1.41
N GLY A 395 32.17 -17.45 -0.60
CA GLY A 395 33.26 -18.43 -0.53
C GLY A 395 33.46 -19.25 -1.82
N LEU A 396 32.39 -19.51 -2.56
CA LEU A 396 32.45 -20.14 -3.89
C LEU A 396 32.98 -19.17 -4.94
N ALA A 397 32.54 -17.91 -4.94
CA ALA A 397 33.03 -16.87 -5.85
C ALA A 397 34.54 -16.61 -5.68
N LEU A 398 35.06 -16.61 -4.45
CA LEU A 398 36.50 -16.51 -4.19
C LEU A 398 37.26 -17.71 -4.77
N LYS A 399 36.77 -18.94 -4.57
CA LYS A 399 37.40 -20.15 -5.14
C LYS A 399 37.35 -20.20 -6.67
N LEU A 400 36.30 -19.65 -7.28
CA LEU A 400 36.23 -19.50 -8.73
C LEU A 400 37.30 -18.51 -9.24
N ALA A 401 37.47 -17.38 -8.55
CA ALA A 401 38.53 -16.41 -8.88
C ALA A 401 39.95 -17.00 -8.70
N GLU A 402 40.20 -17.76 -7.62
CA GLU A 402 41.45 -18.49 -7.40
C GLU A 402 41.74 -19.48 -8.55
N VAL A 403 40.75 -20.29 -8.95
CA VAL A 403 40.87 -21.25 -10.06
C VAL A 403 41.08 -20.54 -11.40
N GLU A 404 40.36 -19.46 -11.66
CA GLU A 404 40.57 -18.62 -12.84
C GLU A 404 41.99 -18.04 -12.91
N GLU A 405 42.54 -17.58 -11.78
CA GLU A 405 43.92 -17.08 -11.72
C GLU A 405 44.94 -18.21 -11.97
N CYS A 406 44.73 -19.39 -11.38
CA CYS A 406 45.53 -20.58 -11.70
C CYS A 406 45.49 -20.93 -13.19
N VAL A 407 44.32 -20.90 -13.82
CA VAL A 407 44.17 -21.15 -15.27
C VAL A 407 44.89 -20.08 -16.11
N LYS A 408 44.75 -18.79 -15.77
CA LYS A 408 45.45 -17.69 -16.45
C LYS A 408 46.97 -17.82 -16.32
N ASN A 409 47.47 -18.21 -15.14
CA ASN A 409 48.89 -18.45 -14.90
C ASN A 409 49.42 -19.66 -15.69
N LEU A 410 48.66 -20.77 -15.77
CA LEU A 410 49.00 -21.92 -16.61
C LEU A 410 48.98 -21.58 -18.11
N GLN A 411 48.01 -20.79 -18.57
CA GLN A 411 47.96 -20.31 -19.97
C GLN A 411 49.16 -19.41 -20.31
N ASN A 412 49.61 -18.57 -19.37
CA ASN A 412 50.81 -17.74 -19.56
C ASN A 412 52.09 -18.58 -19.59
N GLN A 413 52.19 -19.62 -18.76
CA GLN A 413 53.29 -20.58 -18.82
C GLN A 413 53.30 -21.38 -20.14
N LEU A 414 52.13 -21.81 -20.62
CA LEU A 414 51.99 -22.50 -21.91
C LEU A 414 52.46 -21.62 -23.07
N LYS A 415 51.96 -20.37 -23.16
CA LYS A 415 52.39 -19.40 -24.18
C LYS A 415 53.90 -19.16 -24.16
N ALA A 416 54.50 -19.02 -22.97
CA ALA A 416 55.95 -18.88 -22.85
C ALA A 416 56.72 -20.12 -23.35
N LYS A 417 56.15 -21.33 -23.23
CA LYS A 417 56.71 -22.56 -23.80
C LYS A 417 56.48 -22.68 -25.30
N ASP A 418 55.36 -22.19 -25.81
CA ASP A 418 55.12 -22.07 -27.26
C ASP A 418 56.09 -21.07 -27.90
N ASP A 419 56.36 -19.93 -27.27
CA ASP A 419 57.36 -18.93 -27.70
C ASP A 419 58.80 -19.49 -27.68
N GLU A 420 59.16 -20.27 -26.66
CA GLU A 420 60.43 -21.03 -26.63
C GLU A 420 60.50 -22.06 -27.77
N MET A 421 59.43 -22.82 -28.02
CA MET A 421 59.35 -23.80 -29.10
C MET A 421 59.44 -23.14 -30.49
N ILE A 422 58.77 -22.01 -30.72
CA ILE A 422 58.85 -21.22 -31.95
C ILE A 422 60.28 -20.69 -32.16
N ARG A 423 60.95 -20.25 -31.09
CA ARG A 423 62.36 -19.82 -31.16
C ARG A 423 63.27 -20.98 -31.58
N LEU A 424 63.16 -22.12 -30.92
CA LEU A 424 63.95 -23.32 -31.24
C LEU A 424 63.68 -23.83 -32.67
N LEU A 425 62.43 -23.77 -33.15
CA LEU A 425 62.09 -24.10 -34.54
C LEU A 425 62.70 -23.13 -35.55
N ASN A 426 62.79 -21.84 -35.23
CA ASN A 426 63.44 -20.84 -36.09
C ASN A 426 64.97 -20.98 -36.08
N GLU A 427 65.58 -21.24 -34.92
CA GLU A 427 67.01 -21.58 -34.80
C GLU A 427 67.35 -22.85 -35.60
N TYR A 428 66.51 -23.90 -35.50
CA TYR A 428 66.66 -25.13 -36.28
C TYR A 428 66.55 -24.87 -37.80
N ARG A 429 65.55 -24.13 -38.26
CA ARG A 429 65.41 -23.71 -39.68
C ARG A 429 66.55 -22.80 -40.17
N GLU A 430 67.20 -22.06 -39.28
CA GLU A 430 68.43 -21.34 -39.60
C GLU A 430 69.62 -22.28 -39.79
N MET A 431 69.74 -23.30 -38.93
CA MET A 431 70.78 -24.31 -39.07
C MET A 431 70.58 -25.17 -40.33
N GLU A 432 69.35 -25.51 -40.70
CA GLU A 432 69.05 -26.18 -41.99
C GLU A 432 69.47 -25.32 -43.19
N ARG A 433 69.08 -24.04 -43.24
CA ARG A 433 69.51 -23.11 -44.31
C ARG A 433 71.03 -22.94 -44.37
N LYS A 434 71.72 -22.91 -43.22
CA LYS A 434 73.19 -22.86 -43.16
C LYS A 434 73.80 -24.13 -43.78
N HIS A 435 73.28 -25.32 -43.45
CA HIS A 435 73.73 -26.57 -44.06
C HIS A 435 73.45 -26.60 -45.58
N GLU A 436 72.24 -26.25 -46.01
CA GLU A 436 71.85 -26.25 -47.43
C GLU A 436 72.74 -25.32 -48.26
N ASN A 437 73.07 -24.12 -47.75
CA ASN A 437 73.99 -23.20 -48.40
C ASN A 437 75.41 -23.78 -48.48
N THR A 438 75.98 -24.31 -47.38
CA THR A 438 77.31 -24.94 -47.46
C THR A 438 77.37 -26.14 -48.41
N LEU A 439 76.24 -26.82 -48.63
CA LEU A 439 76.12 -27.93 -49.58
C LEU A 439 76.08 -27.43 -51.03
N LYS A 440 75.50 -26.25 -51.29
CA LYS A 440 75.59 -25.53 -52.57
C LYS A 440 77.00 -25.00 -52.83
N ASP A 441 77.63 -24.36 -51.85
CA ASP A 441 79.02 -23.87 -51.96
C ASP A 441 80.00 -25.01 -52.37
N VAL A 442 79.83 -26.20 -51.78
CA VAL A 442 80.59 -27.42 -52.11
C VAL A 442 80.23 -27.99 -53.50
N SER A 443 79.03 -27.71 -54.02
CA SER A 443 78.63 -28.09 -55.38
C SER A 443 79.18 -27.12 -56.44
N GLU A 444 79.15 -25.81 -56.18
CA GLU A 444 79.72 -24.79 -57.05
C GLU A 444 81.24 -24.90 -57.10
N MET A 445 81.90 -25.20 -55.97
CA MET A 445 83.34 -25.50 -55.92
C MET A 445 83.73 -26.79 -56.68
N LYS A 446 82.77 -27.68 -56.97
CA LYS A 446 82.98 -28.81 -57.91
C LYS A 446 82.79 -28.39 -59.37
N GLN A 447 81.71 -27.66 -59.70
CA GLN A 447 81.45 -27.25 -61.08
C GLN A 447 82.55 -26.32 -61.64
N ASN A 448 83.17 -25.49 -60.80
CA ASN A 448 84.29 -24.63 -61.17
C ASN A 448 85.62 -25.38 -61.46
N LEU A 449 85.64 -26.72 -61.43
CA LEU A 449 86.78 -27.54 -61.87
C LEU A 449 86.57 -28.18 -63.26
N ASP A 450 85.35 -28.14 -63.81
CA ASP A 450 84.95 -28.90 -65.02
C ASP A 450 84.65 -28.00 -66.23
N SER A 451 85.20 -26.78 -66.32
CA SER A 451 84.93 -25.87 -67.45
C SER A 451 86.07 -24.91 -67.76
N ASP A 452 86.85 -25.25 -68.80
CA ASP A 452 87.87 -24.38 -69.41
C ASP A 452 87.79 -24.50 -70.95
N ASN A 453 87.81 -23.35 -71.65
CA ASN A 453 87.79 -23.15 -73.12
C ASN A 453 86.59 -23.63 -74.00
N ILE A 454 85.94 -22.68 -74.69
CA ILE A 454 85.99 -22.47 -76.17
C ILE A 454 85.34 -21.10 -76.55
N GLN A 455 85.67 -20.54 -77.72
CA GLN A 455 85.51 -19.14 -78.16
C GLN A 455 84.95 -19.07 -79.61
N GLU A 456 84.20 -18.08 -80.14
CA GLU A 456 83.78 -16.72 -79.69
C GLU A 456 82.23 -16.50 -79.86
N CYS A 457 81.56 -15.48 -80.46
CA CYS A 457 81.89 -14.26 -81.25
C CYS A 457 80.70 -13.25 -81.29
N SER A 458 80.97 -11.92 -81.34
CA SER A 458 80.20 -10.79 -81.96
C SER A 458 78.66 -10.62 -81.76
N HIS A 459 78.04 -9.43 -81.65
CA HIS A 459 78.43 -8.00 -81.48
C HIS A 459 77.17 -7.16 -81.05
N GLU A 460 77.32 -6.18 -80.14
CA GLU A 460 76.48 -4.94 -79.97
C GLU A 460 74.93 -5.02 -79.66
N THR A 461 74.23 -4.00 -79.10
CA THR A 461 74.53 -2.57 -78.74
C THR A 461 73.73 -2.03 -77.52
N GLN A 462 74.33 -1.08 -76.77
CA GLN A 462 73.78 0.11 -76.04
C GLN A 462 72.45 0.11 -75.21
N ASN A 463 72.55 0.39 -73.89
CA ASN A 463 72.13 1.64 -73.16
C ASN A 463 72.00 1.40 -71.62
N LYS A 464 72.62 2.22 -70.74
CA LYS A 464 72.08 3.38 -69.95
C LYS A 464 70.89 3.05 -69.03
N THR A 465 70.78 3.53 -67.78
CA THR A 465 71.49 4.56 -66.96
C THR A 465 71.20 4.23 -65.47
N ASP A 466 72.19 4.15 -64.57
CA ASP A 466 72.77 5.22 -63.71
C ASP A 466 71.94 5.65 -62.48
N LEU A 467 72.67 6.12 -61.46
CA LEU A 467 72.24 6.79 -60.19
C LEU A 467 71.74 5.89 -59.02
N ASP A 468 72.13 6.12 -57.76
CA ASP A 468 73.37 6.70 -57.20
C ASP A 468 73.39 6.57 -55.64
N LYS A 469 74.59 6.33 -55.05
CA LYS A 469 75.12 6.96 -53.79
C LYS A 469 74.35 6.83 -52.43
N GLU A 470 74.96 6.91 -51.24
CA GLU A 470 76.38 6.96 -50.83
C GLU A 470 76.64 6.55 -49.35
N LYS A 471 77.88 6.09 -49.09
CA LYS A 471 78.85 6.43 -47.98
C LYS A 471 78.37 6.85 -46.56
N THR A 472 79.15 6.69 -45.47
CA THR A 472 80.16 5.72 -44.96
C THR A 472 80.76 6.28 -43.64
N SER A 473 80.87 5.46 -42.57
CA SER A 473 81.93 5.53 -41.52
C SER A 473 82.01 6.80 -40.60
N PRO A 474 82.89 6.89 -39.56
CA PRO A 474 83.20 5.90 -38.49
C PRO A 474 83.36 6.45 -37.03
N LEU A 475 83.50 5.54 -36.05
CA LEU A 475 84.36 5.59 -34.83
C LEU A 475 84.14 6.62 -33.67
N THR A 476 83.57 6.14 -32.53
CA THR A 476 84.05 6.23 -31.10
C THR A 476 84.38 7.58 -30.38
N PRO A 477 84.43 7.68 -29.02
CA PRO A 477 83.88 6.83 -27.92
C PRO A 477 83.16 7.57 -26.74
N ILE A 478 82.36 6.83 -25.92
CA ILE A 478 82.30 6.76 -24.41
C ILE A 478 82.45 8.06 -23.55
N PRO A 479 81.65 8.34 -22.46
CA PRO A 479 80.48 7.65 -21.85
C PRO A 479 79.31 8.57 -21.31
N GLN A 480 78.39 7.94 -20.54
CA GLN A 480 77.53 8.49 -19.45
C GLN A 480 76.26 9.33 -19.75
N SER A 481 75.11 8.66 -19.55
CA SER A 481 73.88 9.15 -18.87
C SER A 481 72.87 10.07 -19.59
N ASN A 482 71.60 9.88 -19.20
CA ASN A 482 70.46 10.82 -19.22
C ASN A 482 69.75 11.22 -20.55
N THR A 483 68.68 10.44 -20.81
CA THR A 483 67.31 10.91 -21.18
C THR A 483 67.01 11.23 -22.67
N LYS A 484 65.73 10.97 -23.04
CA LYS A 484 64.98 11.37 -24.28
C LYS A 484 65.22 10.49 -25.54
N VAL A 485 64.25 10.22 -26.42
CA VAL A 485 62.75 10.23 -26.35
C VAL A 485 62.20 9.49 -27.60
N LYS A 486 61.03 8.79 -27.49
CA LYS A 486 60.19 8.24 -28.60
C LYS A 486 60.84 7.13 -29.50
N LEU A 487 60.09 6.17 -30.06
CA LEU A 487 58.72 5.67 -29.77
C LEU A 487 58.61 4.19 -30.21
N ASP A 488 57.51 3.54 -29.79
CA ASP A 488 56.85 2.35 -30.35
C ASP A 488 57.17 0.94 -29.79
N ASN A 489 56.06 0.25 -29.48
CA ASN A 489 55.87 -1.21 -29.41
C ASN A 489 56.52 -2.04 -28.30
N LEU A 490 56.54 -1.54 -27.06
CA LEU A 490 56.38 -2.38 -25.86
C LEU A 490 55.18 -1.91 -25.02
N CYS A 491 54.00 -2.51 -25.26
CA CYS A 491 52.81 -2.29 -24.42
C CYS A 491 52.35 -3.61 -23.78
N ILE A 492 52.83 -3.85 -22.55
CA ILE A 492 52.13 -4.74 -21.61
C ILE A 492 50.98 -3.91 -21.03
N PRO A 493 49.71 -4.38 -21.03
CA PRO A 493 48.54 -3.51 -20.88
C PRO A 493 48.37 -2.98 -19.44
N LYS A 494 49.04 -1.85 -19.18
CA LYS A 494 48.75 -0.98 -18.02
C LYS A 494 47.34 -0.39 -18.11
N GLU A 495 46.85 -0.19 -19.33
CA GLU A 495 45.45 0.13 -19.64
C GLU A 495 44.49 -0.82 -18.92
N ASP A 496 44.60 -2.14 -19.09
CA ASP A 496 43.72 -3.14 -18.44
C ASP A 496 43.65 -2.99 -16.91
N ALA A 497 44.80 -2.69 -16.28
CA ALA A 497 44.89 -2.52 -14.83
C ALA A 497 44.27 -1.18 -14.38
N MET A 498 44.43 -0.10 -15.16
CA MET A 498 43.77 1.17 -14.90
C MET A 498 42.27 1.12 -15.19
N ILE A 499 41.84 0.43 -16.25
CA ILE A 499 40.43 0.21 -16.62
C ILE A 499 39.71 -0.53 -15.50
N LYS A 500 40.25 -1.66 -14.99
CA LYS A 500 39.63 -2.41 -13.89
C LYS A 500 39.60 -1.63 -12.57
N LEU A 501 40.57 -0.74 -12.34
CA LEU A 501 40.58 0.16 -11.19
C LEU A 501 39.55 1.29 -11.35
N GLN A 502 39.43 1.87 -12.55
CA GLN A 502 38.44 2.89 -12.92
C GLN A 502 37.02 2.34 -12.86
N GLU A 503 36.77 1.14 -13.39
CA GLU A 503 35.52 0.40 -13.29
C GLU A 503 35.13 0.15 -11.83
N ARG A 504 36.09 -0.26 -10.98
CA ARG A 504 35.85 -0.41 -9.54
C ARG A 504 35.55 0.92 -8.85
N PHE A 505 36.22 2.01 -9.22
CA PHE A 505 35.91 3.34 -8.68
C PHE A 505 34.56 3.87 -9.15
N LEU A 506 34.17 3.64 -10.41
CA LEU A 506 32.85 3.96 -10.93
C LEU A 506 31.77 3.19 -10.16
N ASN A 507 31.88 1.86 -10.07
CA ASN A 507 30.94 1.04 -9.30
C ASN A 507 30.80 1.47 -7.84
N ILE A 508 31.88 1.93 -7.19
CA ILE A 508 31.83 2.47 -5.81
C ILE A 508 31.20 3.86 -5.77
N MET A 509 31.47 4.73 -6.75
CA MET A 509 30.82 6.06 -6.83
C MET A 509 29.32 5.91 -7.12
N ASP A 510 28.93 4.96 -7.96
CA ASP A 510 27.54 4.62 -8.23
C ASP A 510 26.88 4.01 -6.99
N GLU A 511 27.53 3.09 -6.26
CA GLU A 511 27.00 2.55 -4.99
C GLU A 511 26.83 3.66 -3.93
N VAL A 512 27.79 4.58 -3.82
CA VAL A 512 27.71 5.75 -2.92
C VAL A 512 26.62 6.75 -3.35
N ALA A 513 26.42 6.95 -4.66
CA ALA A 513 25.33 7.79 -5.18
C ALA A 513 23.96 7.16 -4.88
N ASN A 514 23.77 5.87 -5.17
CA ASN A 514 22.54 5.13 -4.84
C ASN A 514 22.25 5.15 -3.33
N LEU A 515 23.27 4.99 -2.48
CA LEU A 515 23.13 5.09 -1.02
C LEU A 515 22.82 6.52 -0.55
N SER A 516 23.34 7.54 -1.24
CA SER A 516 23.00 8.94 -1.01
C SER A 516 21.55 9.23 -1.39
N ASP A 517 21.08 8.74 -2.54
CA ASP A 517 19.72 8.99 -3.01
C ASP A 517 18.69 8.25 -2.15
N GLU A 518 18.95 6.99 -1.76
CA GLU A 518 18.10 6.28 -0.80
C GLU A 518 18.15 6.92 0.61
N LYS A 519 19.27 7.54 1.02
CA LYS A 519 19.33 8.35 2.24
C LYS A 519 18.39 9.57 2.13
N HIS A 520 18.47 10.37 1.07
CA HIS A 520 17.60 11.53 0.88
C HIS A 520 16.12 11.13 0.79
N ARG A 521 15.82 9.98 0.16
CA ARG A 521 14.48 9.39 0.13
C ARG A 521 13.99 9.01 1.53
N LEU A 522 14.82 8.37 2.35
CA LEU A 522 14.50 8.02 3.73
C LEU A 522 14.32 9.29 4.60
N GLU A 523 15.12 10.32 4.40
CA GLU A 523 14.95 11.62 5.07
C GLU A 523 13.65 12.31 4.67
N HIS A 524 13.24 12.26 3.40
CA HIS A 524 11.92 12.73 2.96
C HIS A 524 10.77 11.93 3.59
N ILE A 525 10.90 10.61 3.69
CA ILE A 525 9.90 9.75 4.36
C ILE A 525 9.82 10.08 5.86
N ILE A 526 10.95 10.31 6.53
CA ILE A 526 10.98 10.74 7.93
C ILE A 526 10.30 12.10 8.11
N LEU A 527 10.58 13.07 7.24
CA LEU A 527 9.95 14.40 7.28
C LEU A 527 8.43 14.32 7.04
N GLN A 528 8.00 13.47 6.11
CA GLN A 528 6.58 13.20 5.89
C GLN A 528 5.92 12.58 7.13
N LEU A 529 6.53 11.54 7.72
CA LEU A 529 6.03 10.89 8.94
C LEU A 529 6.02 11.85 10.15
N GLN A 530 6.93 12.81 10.22
CA GLN A 530 6.91 13.88 11.22
C GLN A 530 5.69 14.80 11.01
N ASN A 531 5.48 15.30 9.78
CA ASN A 531 4.31 16.13 9.45
C ASN A 531 2.97 15.40 9.69
N GLU A 532 2.91 14.09 9.37
CA GLU A 532 1.75 13.23 9.66
C GLU A 532 1.55 13.07 11.19
N THR A 533 2.64 12.89 11.96
CA THR A 533 2.59 12.79 13.43
C THR A 533 2.12 14.10 14.08
N ASP A 534 2.60 15.25 13.61
CA ASP A 534 2.20 16.57 14.10
C ASP A 534 0.72 16.83 13.79
N THR A 535 0.27 16.49 12.57
CA THR A 535 -1.15 16.54 12.18
C THR A 535 -2.03 15.64 13.06
N ILE A 536 -1.56 14.44 13.39
CA ILE A 536 -2.25 13.54 14.33
C ILE A 536 -2.30 14.14 15.74
N CYS A 537 -1.24 14.81 16.20
CA CYS A 537 -1.23 15.52 17.49
C CYS A 537 -2.25 16.67 17.53
N GLU A 538 -2.40 17.43 16.44
CA GLU A 538 -3.45 18.46 16.31
C GLU A 538 -4.86 17.84 16.38
N TYR A 539 -5.12 16.75 15.65
CA TYR A 539 -6.40 16.03 15.73
C TYR A 539 -6.69 15.49 17.14
N VAL A 540 -5.69 14.99 17.84
CA VAL A 540 -5.82 14.54 19.24
C VAL A 540 -6.14 15.72 20.17
N ALA A 541 -5.49 16.86 20.00
CA ALA A 541 -5.77 18.08 20.78
C ALA A 541 -7.20 18.60 20.52
N LEU A 542 -7.62 18.67 19.26
CA LEU A 542 -8.97 19.06 18.85
C LEU A 542 -10.03 18.10 19.40
N TYR A 543 -9.77 16.78 19.36
CA TYR A 543 -10.66 15.77 19.94
C TYR A 543 -10.78 15.92 21.47
N GLN A 544 -9.65 16.15 22.18
CA GLN A 544 -9.67 16.42 23.62
C GLN A 544 -10.45 17.69 23.95
N GLN A 545 -10.26 18.76 23.17
CA GLN A 545 -11.02 20.02 23.31
C GLN A 545 -12.52 19.78 23.07
N GLN A 546 -12.90 19.12 21.97
CA GLN A 546 -14.30 18.78 21.66
C GLN A 546 -14.93 17.92 22.77
N ARG A 547 -14.20 16.93 23.30
CA ARG A 547 -14.65 16.06 24.39
C ARG A 547 -14.82 16.84 25.70
N SER A 548 -13.94 17.80 25.99
CA SER A 548 -14.07 18.68 27.16
C SER A 548 -15.28 19.63 27.06
N LEU A 549 -15.54 20.19 25.87
CA LEU A 549 -16.69 21.05 25.59
C LEU A 549 -18.02 20.27 25.67
N LEU A 550 -18.06 19.04 25.16
CA LEU A 550 -19.21 18.14 25.30
C LEU A 550 -19.47 17.82 26.77
N LYS A 551 -18.43 17.44 27.54
CA LYS A 551 -18.55 17.19 28.98
C LYS A 551 -19.03 18.43 29.74
N LYS A 552 -18.51 19.62 29.43
CA LYS A 552 -18.95 20.89 30.05
C LYS A 552 -20.41 21.18 29.76
N ARG A 553 -20.88 20.98 28.52
CA ARG A 553 -22.29 21.15 28.15
C ARG A 553 -23.21 20.14 28.86
N GLU A 554 -22.76 18.91 29.02
CA GLU A 554 -23.48 17.86 29.75
C GLU A 554 -23.56 18.17 31.26
N GLU A 555 -22.49 18.72 31.84
CA GLU A 555 -22.44 19.19 33.23
C GLU A 555 -23.31 20.43 33.46
N GLU A 556 -23.27 21.42 32.57
CA GLU A 556 -24.16 22.59 32.56
C GLU A 556 -25.64 22.16 32.49
N ARG A 557 -25.98 21.24 31.57
CA ARG A 557 -27.33 20.68 31.44
C ARG A 557 -27.73 19.87 32.68
N SER A 558 -26.83 19.08 33.27
CA SER A 558 -27.07 18.36 34.53
C SER A 558 -27.38 19.33 35.68
N ASN A 559 -26.67 20.46 35.75
CA ASN A 559 -26.87 21.46 36.78
C ASN A 559 -28.19 22.24 36.59
N GLN A 560 -28.56 22.59 35.35
CA GLN A 560 -29.90 23.15 35.05
C GLN A 560 -31.02 22.17 35.40
N LEU A 561 -30.86 20.87 35.14
CA LEU A 561 -31.85 19.84 35.48
C LEU A 561 -32.02 19.68 37.00
N LYS A 562 -30.95 19.83 37.79
CA LYS A 562 -31.02 19.88 39.27
C LYS A 562 -31.76 21.11 39.78
N ILE A 563 -31.51 22.29 39.18
CA ILE A 563 -32.21 23.54 39.52
C ILE A 563 -33.70 23.40 39.24
N PHE A 564 -34.05 22.91 38.05
CA PHE A 564 -35.45 22.66 37.66
C PHE A 564 -36.15 21.67 38.61
N GLN A 565 -35.48 20.58 38.99
CA GLN A 565 -36.00 19.63 39.99
C GLN A 565 -36.23 20.29 41.35
N ALA A 566 -35.29 21.11 41.83
CA ALA A 566 -35.42 21.81 43.11
C ALA A 566 -36.59 22.83 43.13
N GLU A 567 -36.83 23.52 42.01
CA GLU A 567 -37.96 24.43 41.84
C GLU A 567 -39.30 23.67 41.70
N CYS A 568 -39.34 22.52 41.00
CA CYS A 568 -40.51 21.62 41.01
C CYS A 568 -40.83 21.11 42.42
N ASP A 569 -39.83 20.67 43.20
CA ASP A 569 -40.02 20.20 44.58
C ASP A 569 -40.43 21.33 45.54
N LYS A 570 -40.08 22.59 45.23
CA LYS A 570 -40.48 23.80 45.96
C LYS A 570 -41.92 24.19 45.64
N LEU A 571 -42.30 24.22 44.36
CA LEU A 571 -43.68 24.41 43.93
C LEU A 571 -44.61 23.34 44.51
N LYS A 572 -44.16 22.07 44.52
CA LYS A 572 -44.90 20.96 45.15
C LYS A 572 -45.14 21.19 46.64
N ARG A 573 -44.11 21.63 47.39
CA ARG A 573 -44.26 22.00 48.81
C ARG A 573 -45.24 23.16 49.02
N HIS A 574 -45.20 24.20 48.19
CA HIS A 574 -46.17 25.30 48.29
C HIS A 574 -47.61 24.88 47.94
N LEU A 575 -47.80 23.93 47.02
CA LEU A 575 -49.11 23.33 46.75
C LEU A 575 -49.61 22.43 47.90
N GLU A 576 -48.69 21.73 48.57
CA GLU A 576 -48.98 20.97 49.80
C GLU A 576 -49.36 21.93 50.95
N GLU A 577 -48.61 23.01 51.18
CA GLU A 577 -48.91 24.07 52.15
C GLU A 577 -50.28 24.74 51.90
N LEU A 578 -50.60 25.06 50.64
CA LEU A 578 -51.90 25.63 50.25
C LEU A 578 -53.05 24.62 50.43
N SER A 579 -52.81 23.33 50.18
CA SER A 579 -53.79 22.27 50.42
C SER A 579 -54.07 22.10 51.92
N ASP A 580 -53.02 22.12 52.74
CA ASP A 580 -53.10 22.04 54.20
C ASP A 580 -53.83 23.26 54.80
N LEU A 581 -53.57 24.47 54.29
CA LEU A 581 -54.30 25.67 54.66
C LEU A 581 -55.79 25.57 54.30
N LEU A 582 -56.13 25.10 53.10
CA LEU A 582 -57.53 24.91 52.69
C LEU A 582 -58.25 23.79 53.44
N LEU A 583 -57.54 22.77 53.91
CA LEU A 583 -58.08 21.75 54.81
C LEU A 583 -58.39 22.34 56.19
N ARG A 584 -57.51 23.20 56.73
CA ARG A 584 -57.75 23.92 58.00
C ARG A 584 -58.90 24.92 57.87
N PHE A 585 -58.93 25.74 56.82
CA PHE A 585 -60.04 26.66 56.53
C PHE A 585 -61.39 25.95 56.33
N ALA A 586 -61.40 24.70 55.85
CA ALA A 586 -62.61 23.90 55.71
C ALA A 586 -63.06 23.17 56.99
N ALA A 587 -62.21 23.13 58.02
CA ALA A 587 -62.48 22.49 59.31
C ALA A 587 -62.91 23.48 60.42
N ASP A 588 -62.78 24.78 60.18
CA ASP A 588 -63.03 25.83 61.17
C ASP A 588 -64.52 26.26 61.15
N GLU A 589 -65.28 25.91 62.20
CA GLU A 589 -66.75 25.98 62.19
C GLU A 589 -67.30 27.41 62.04
N GLU A 590 -66.61 28.42 62.57
CA GLU A 590 -67.02 29.83 62.42
C GLU A 590 -66.93 30.27 60.94
N LEU A 591 -65.84 29.95 60.24
CA LEU A 591 -65.66 30.28 58.82
C LEU A 591 -66.53 29.41 57.90
N ALA A 592 -66.74 28.15 58.25
CA ALA A 592 -67.68 27.28 57.55
C ALA A 592 -69.13 27.82 57.59
N SER A 593 -69.49 28.65 58.59
CA SER A 593 -70.78 29.35 58.61
C SER A 593 -70.88 30.48 57.59
N PHE A 594 -69.80 31.24 57.37
CA PHE A 594 -69.71 32.33 56.36
C PHE A 594 -69.67 31.82 54.91
N LEU A 595 -69.25 30.56 54.69
CA LEU A 595 -69.18 29.92 53.37
C LEU A 595 -70.52 29.34 52.87
N LYS A 596 -71.63 29.54 53.61
CA LYS A 596 -72.98 29.10 53.22
C LYS A 596 -73.65 29.96 52.15
N GLU A 597 -73.03 31.08 51.75
CA GLU A 597 -73.42 31.77 50.51
C GLU A 597 -73.01 30.94 49.29
N GLU A 598 -74.00 30.57 48.49
CA GLU A 598 -73.88 29.60 47.37
C GLU A 598 -72.77 29.94 46.36
N THR A 599 -72.55 31.23 46.11
CA THR A 599 -71.44 31.76 45.28
C THR A 599 -70.05 31.48 45.84
N ARG A 600 -69.87 31.58 47.16
CA ARG A 600 -68.55 31.35 47.79
C ARG A 600 -68.21 29.87 47.86
N HIS A 601 -69.23 29.01 47.99
CA HIS A 601 -69.05 27.57 47.88
C HIS A 601 -68.66 27.14 46.45
N THR A 602 -69.20 27.77 45.40
CA THR A 602 -68.75 27.48 44.03
C THR A 602 -67.31 27.97 43.79
N ASP A 603 -66.91 29.12 44.32
CA ASP A 603 -65.52 29.58 44.25
C ASP A 603 -64.55 28.66 45.00
N LEU A 604 -64.86 28.22 46.22
CA LEU A 604 -63.99 27.32 46.99
C LEU A 604 -63.91 25.91 46.35
N ALA A 605 -65.00 25.42 45.76
CA ALA A 605 -64.98 24.20 44.95
C ALA A 605 -64.09 24.36 43.70
N ARG A 606 -64.16 25.51 43.04
CA ARG A 606 -63.33 25.85 41.86
C ARG A 606 -61.84 25.98 42.20
N VAL A 607 -61.50 26.51 43.37
CA VAL A 607 -60.12 26.53 43.89
C VAL A 607 -59.60 25.11 44.17
N LYS A 608 -60.44 24.22 44.74
CA LYS A 608 -60.08 22.80 44.89
C LYS A 608 -59.89 22.10 43.54
N GLU A 609 -60.78 22.33 42.57
CA GLU A 609 -60.69 21.79 41.21
C GLU A 609 -59.42 22.29 40.48
N LEU A 610 -59.02 23.56 40.68
CA LEU A 610 -57.77 24.11 40.16
C LEU A 610 -56.53 23.49 40.80
N LEU A 611 -56.53 23.30 42.12
CA LEU A 611 -55.44 22.61 42.83
C LEU A 611 -55.30 21.15 42.43
N GLU A 612 -56.42 20.43 42.24
CA GLU A 612 -56.41 19.05 41.75
C GLU A 612 -55.90 18.97 40.30
N LYS A 613 -56.22 19.95 39.45
CA LYS A 613 -55.63 20.06 38.10
C LYS A 613 -54.13 20.35 38.15
N LEU A 614 -53.67 21.25 39.03
CA LEU A 614 -52.25 21.58 39.21
C LEU A 614 -51.43 20.40 39.77
N GLN A 615 -51.95 19.69 40.78
CA GLN A 615 -51.31 18.46 41.31
C GLN A 615 -51.25 17.33 40.27
N ASN A 616 -52.11 17.34 39.25
CA ASN A 616 -52.08 16.41 38.14
C ASN A 616 -51.30 16.90 36.90
N CYS A 617 -50.68 18.08 36.95
CA CYS A 617 -49.79 18.54 35.87
C CYS A 617 -48.53 17.65 35.75
N SER A 618 -48.09 17.44 34.50
CA SER A 618 -46.91 16.65 34.13
C SER A 618 -45.58 17.15 34.70
N LEU A 619 -45.54 18.40 35.18
CA LEU A 619 -44.39 19.02 35.84
C LEU A 619 -44.20 18.57 37.30
N ILE A 620 -45.25 18.03 37.93
CA ILE A 620 -45.30 17.78 39.39
C ILE A 620 -45.56 16.30 39.69
N ASN A 621 -46.36 15.61 38.87
CA ASN A 621 -46.75 14.22 39.14
C ASN A 621 -45.89 13.21 38.36
N PRO A 622 -44.99 12.45 39.03
CA PRO A 622 -44.01 11.58 38.36
C PRO A 622 -44.60 10.33 37.69
N LYS A 623 -45.94 10.16 37.70
CA LYS A 623 -46.65 9.14 36.94
C LYS A 623 -46.87 9.53 35.46
N PHE A 624 -46.83 10.82 35.13
CA PHE A 624 -47.02 11.33 33.77
C PHE A 624 -45.70 11.62 33.04
N LYS A 625 -44.70 10.73 33.20
CA LYS A 625 -43.36 10.82 32.57
C LYS A 625 -43.37 10.51 31.07
N ASN A 626 -44.07 11.33 30.29
CA ASN A 626 -43.92 11.41 28.82
C ASN A 626 -43.03 12.60 28.40
N LEU A 627 -42.58 13.43 29.35
CA LEU A 627 -41.50 14.39 29.14
C LEU A 627 -40.17 13.63 29.10
N ASP A 628 -39.76 13.23 27.90
CA ASP A 628 -38.46 12.60 27.66
C ASP A 628 -37.33 13.66 27.82
N LEU A 629 -36.85 13.79 29.05
CA LEU A 629 -35.84 14.79 29.47
C LEU A 629 -34.53 14.68 28.67
N ASN A 630 -34.31 13.61 27.90
CA ASN A 630 -33.25 13.52 26.91
C ASN A 630 -33.28 14.71 25.91
N VAL A 631 -34.45 15.27 25.59
CA VAL A 631 -34.60 16.37 24.61
C VAL A 631 -34.56 17.78 25.26
N PHE A 632 -34.24 17.92 26.55
CA PHE A 632 -34.17 19.24 27.20
C PHE A 632 -32.99 20.09 26.69
N TYR A 633 -33.27 21.13 25.91
CA TYR A 633 -32.28 22.11 25.45
C TYR A 633 -32.17 23.30 26.42
N PRO A 634 -30.95 23.80 26.70
CA PRO A 634 -30.74 24.89 27.65
C PRO A 634 -31.27 26.24 27.11
N CYS A 635 -32.42 26.69 27.60
CA CYS A 635 -32.98 27.99 27.24
C CYS A 635 -32.20 29.14 27.91
N HIS A 636 -31.52 29.97 27.11
CA HIS A 636 -30.79 31.14 27.61
C HIS A 636 -31.67 32.18 28.33
N CYS A 637 -32.98 32.20 28.08
CA CYS A 637 -33.88 33.21 28.66
C CYS A 637 -34.35 32.89 30.10
N CYS A 638 -34.30 31.63 30.56
CA CYS A 638 -34.75 31.24 31.90
C CYS A 638 -33.72 30.46 32.73
N SER A 639 -32.60 30.00 32.16
CA SER A 639 -31.51 29.33 32.88
C SER A 639 -31.91 28.10 33.72
N GLY A 640 -33.08 27.49 33.46
CA GLY A 640 -33.63 26.37 34.23
C GLY A 640 -34.55 26.76 35.39
N GLN A 641 -34.79 28.04 35.62
CA GLN A 641 -35.83 28.52 36.54
C GLN A 641 -37.22 28.37 35.91
N LEU A 642 -38.23 28.12 36.74
CA LEU A 642 -39.62 28.35 36.36
C LEU A 642 -39.83 29.87 36.21
N ILE A 643 -40.64 30.27 35.24
CA ILE A 643 -40.96 31.69 35.02
C ILE A 643 -42.10 32.04 35.98
N ASP A 644 -41.80 32.86 37.00
CA ASP A 644 -42.81 33.53 37.80
C ASP A 644 -43.57 34.54 36.91
N ILE A 645 -44.91 34.55 36.99
CA ILE A 645 -45.84 35.41 36.23
C ILE A 645 -46.81 36.08 37.20
#